data_AF-A0A415E846-F1
#
_entry.id   AF-A0A415E846-F1
#
_cell.length_a   1.000
_cell.length_b   1.000
_cell.length_c   1.000
_cell.angle_alpha   90.00
_cell.angle_beta   90.00
_cell.angle_gamma   90.00
#
_symmetry.space_group_name_H-M   'P 1'
#
loop_
_entity.id
_entity.type
_entity.pdbx_description
1 polymer ?
#
loop_
_entity_poly.entity_id
_entity_poly.type
_entity_poly.pdbx_seq_one_letter_code
_entity_poly.pdbx_strand_id
1 'polypeptide(L)'
;MQNTTEKYQDAIKSYDRKFIIKAVFCQPIAGAAPDETGQRPVQEVAVLTGADHLVSMTLEETSAADDRISMGSFCSAKLTVELIDAPKDIDYDHVMIKAYSGLLTDGDYEYVPLGVFYVTEASTKNDYRNLTLTAYDGACLLEEPSTIDEGYPMSIEDLVSKIAASKGIGLHPDNVYKEYLLPEFREGYTERQMLGFAAGLMGCNVRFDRLGRLQFYWYQEPAMEVVIDRQNQYLHEFIPSTASPVTVTSLICSDGERTYTRGKGTSGLELAFENPYMTETIIESIWQERVADMDTAETIETLQVSYSGELDTNHALTGTYNQSLAAFRCTDLSKVHPGTLMEMTYELEQTAYTRNIMVEDVDEEKSQFTFTLEETEEGQDEELSLPEDLTASFAIKKQWLVTVGDLASIEKNDLLRVSGQGTVVVSMIDREAGELYLTDTSAEPIYGMAGGTEMTLTKEKVSDYRIHYLPGELKWRGNPALESGDIVMAEKADGSRAHFYIMAQSLKLSGGLSSQLAAKGENETSANFSSAGDGPTDKKLTRVYTSLQETILKATSRITGQSGGYVVINENDRGPAEILIMDTDDIRTAKKVWRWNQGGLGYSSNGYNGPYGTAVTQDGEIVGSYIQAESIAGSKLKIDSQVIEKIVAGINAGEQKINSASLDIDSEDISEAIKMQVSQSGGTNKICNSVGAYGLQGWIPAGDIERLNGEEQKINLISGRAFSLPAGAALESDAVAAPIRLTASVSYTLSAVIKHNDCYGSLQLISGSGNILAQIDAGGSGGSWQKYETAFAVTESDIAGDFTIRLRSENGSFVIGDLLLNEGSQTTWSACPGEVDSATMTMSQFGITIRQENAKTKTVIDSAGTRVINIENEETDQAEDVAAQYTKDGVEAKSLIAREQVAAGRVRMISFSDKQMAAWIINSDSEVDL
;
A
#
# COMPACT_ATOMS: atom_id res chain seq x y z
N MET A 1 8.23 -16.78 24.80
CA MET A 1 8.22 -17.27 26.21
C MET A 1 9.10 -18.50 26.54
N GLN A 2 9.84 -19.10 25.59
CA GLN A 2 10.65 -20.31 25.85
C GLN A 2 11.85 -20.09 26.81
N ASN A 3 12.19 -18.84 27.13
CA ASN A 3 13.38 -18.46 27.92
C ASN A 3 13.08 -17.98 29.34
N THR A 4 11.88 -18.23 29.86
CA THR A 4 11.50 -17.84 31.24
C THR A 4 11.17 -19.07 32.07
N THR A 5 11.55 -19.08 33.36
CA THR A 5 11.24 -20.21 34.23
C THR A 5 9.74 -20.32 34.55
N GLU A 6 9.29 -21.50 34.98
CA GLU A 6 7.92 -21.69 35.51
C GLU A 6 7.63 -20.72 36.67
N LYS A 7 8.64 -20.42 37.49
CA LYS A 7 8.54 -19.42 38.57
C LYS A 7 8.26 -18.02 38.04
N TYR A 8 8.92 -17.61 36.97
CA TYR A 8 8.63 -16.34 36.31
C TYR A 8 7.20 -16.31 35.78
N GLN A 9 6.74 -17.40 35.16
CA GLN A 9 5.39 -17.52 34.63
C GLN A 9 4.30 -17.48 35.70
N ASP A 10 4.59 -17.93 36.92
CA ASP A 10 3.67 -17.80 38.05
C ASP A 10 3.73 -16.42 38.69
N ALA A 11 4.94 -15.88 38.87
CA ALA A 11 5.14 -14.53 39.40
C ALA A 11 4.51 -13.47 38.49
N ILE A 12 4.60 -13.62 37.15
CA ILE A 12 4.05 -12.67 36.18
C ILE A 12 2.51 -12.66 36.17
N LYS A 13 1.84 -13.66 36.75
CA LYS A 13 0.38 -13.68 36.96
C LYS A 13 -0.04 -12.94 38.24
N SER A 14 0.87 -12.68 39.17
CA SER A 14 0.56 -12.04 40.45
C SER A 14 0.11 -10.58 40.29
N TYR A 15 -0.69 -10.10 41.24
CA TYR A 15 -1.10 -8.70 41.30
C TYR A 15 -0.02 -7.78 41.88
N ASP A 16 0.85 -8.25 42.77
CA ASP A 16 1.89 -7.47 43.46
C ASP A 16 3.28 -7.65 42.82
N ARG A 17 3.33 -7.63 41.48
CA ARG A 17 4.57 -7.82 40.72
C ARG A 17 5.51 -6.64 40.90
N LYS A 18 6.77 -6.94 41.20
CA LYS A 18 7.83 -5.95 41.36
C LYS A 18 8.83 -6.09 40.24
N PHE A 19 8.92 -5.04 39.42
CA PHE A 19 9.86 -4.96 38.32
C PHE A 19 11.07 -4.11 38.70
N ILE A 20 12.22 -4.44 38.14
CA ILE A 20 13.41 -3.59 38.10
C ILE A 20 13.92 -3.52 36.67
N ILE A 21 14.36 -2.34 36.26
CA ILE A 21 15.02 -2.13 34.96
C ILE A 21 16.53 -2.18 35.13
N LYS A 22 17.20 -2.76 34.14
CA LYS A 22 18.66 -2.85 34.06
C LYS A 22 19.11 -2.57 32.63
N ALA A 23 20.08 -1.68 32.48
CA ALA A 23 20.76 -1.38 31.23
C ALA A 23 22.27 -1.59 31.42
N VAL A 24 22.88 -2.40 30.54
CA VAL A 24 24.33 -2.61 30.51
C VAL A 24 24.90 -1.89 29.31
N PHE A 25 25.71 -0.86 29.56
CA PHE A 25 26.40 -0.08 28.54
C PHE A 25 27.69 -0.79 28.16
N CYS A 26 27.86 -1.11 26.88
CA CYS A 26 29.03 -1.82 26.37
C CYS A 26 29.67 -1.06 25.20
N GLN A 27 30.95 -1.32 24.97
CA GLN A 27 31.68 -0.87 23.78
C GLN A 27 32.34 -2.05 23.06
N PRO A 28 32.43 -2.02 21.72
CA PRO A 28 33.19 -3.03 20.98
C PRO A 28 34.67 -3.07 21.40
N ILE A 29 35.23 -4.26 21.57
CA ILE A 29 36.66 -4.43 21.82
C ILE A 29 37.41 -4.24 20.50
N ALA A 30 38.16 -3.14 20.39
CA ALA A 30 38.90 -2.82 19.18
C ALA A 30 39.87 -3.94 18.77
N GLY A 31 39.75 -4.43 17.53
CA GLY A 31 40.62 -5.47 16.97
C GLY A 31 40.33 -6.89 17.45
N ALA A 32 39.29 -7.12 18.26
CA ALA A 32 38.85 -8.47 18.61
C ALA A 32 38.19 -9.14 17.40
N ALA A 33 38.58 -10.39 17.13
CA ALA A 33 37.88 -11.23 16.16
C ALA A 33 36.46 -11.55 16.68
N PRO A 34 35.48 -11.79 15.80
CA PRO A 34 34.19 -12.33 16.19
C PRO A 34 34.34 -13.60 17.03
N ASP A 35 33.46 -13.78 18.01
CA ASP A 35 33.40 -15.01 18.81
C ASP A 35 32.81 -16.19 18.00
N GLU A 36 32.66 -17.34 18.65
CA GLU A 36 32.11 -18.56 18.03
C GLU A 36 30.68 -18.39 17.49
N THR A 37 29.98 -17.31 17.87
CA THR A 37 28.64 -16.97 17.39
C THR A 37 28.65 -15.93 16.27
N GLY A 38 29.82 -15.43 15.86
CA GLY A 38 29.97 -14.38 14.86
C GLY A 38 29.79 -12.95 15.39
N GLN A 39 29.51 -12.77 16.69
CA GLN A 39 29.40 -11.45 17.30
C GLN A 39 30.77 -10.91 17.69
N ARG A 40 31.00 -9.61 17.47
CA ARG A 40 32.20 -8.94 17.99
C ARG A 40 32.16 -8.86 19.52
N PRO A 41 33.22 -9.28 20.23
CA PRO A 41 33.29 -9.15 21.68
C PRO A 41 33.15 -7.70 22.13
N VAL A 42 32.42 -7.49 23.23
CA VAL A 42 32.16 -6.17 23.81
C VAL A 42 32.66 -6.12 25.25
N GLN A 43 33.16 -4.96 25.67
CA GLN A 43 33.54 -4.66 27.04
C GLN A 43 32.41 -3.91 27.74
N GLU A 44 32.05 -4.34 28.95
CA GLU A 44 31.11 -3.61 29.80
C GLU A 44 31.77 -2.33 30.35
N VAL A 45 31.11 -1.19 30.12
CA VAL A 45 31.54 0.14 30.55
C VAL A 45 30.79 0.56 31.82
N ALA A 46 29.49 0.29 31.88
CA ALA A 46 28.66 0.60 33.05
C ALA A 46 27.43 -0.30 33.13
N VAL A 47 26.92 -0.53 34.35
CA VAL A 47 25.64 -1.19 34.62
C VAL A 47 24.78 -0.23 35.42
N LEU A 48 23.65 0.18 34.85
CA LEU A 48 22.71 1.09 35.50
C LEU A 48 21.39 0.36 35.77
N THR A 49 20.84 0.55 36.98
CA THR A 49 19.56 -0.03 37.37
C THR A 49 18.56 1.03 37.80
N GLY A 50 17.29 0.62 37.89
CA GLY A 50 16.19 1.47 38.38
C GLY A 50 16.38 2.03 39.80
N ALA A 51 17.34 1.50 40.56
CA ALA A 51 17.69 2.00 41.90
C ALA A 51 18.74 3.13 41.88
N ASP A 52 19.40 3.34 40.74
CA ASP A 52 20.54 4.25 40.60
C ASP A 52 20.17 5.47 39.73
N HIS A 53 20.51 5.40 38.44
CA HIS A 53 20.39 6.50 37.47
C HIS A 53 19.31 6.25 36.41
N LEU A 54 18.79 5.03 36.29
CA LEU A 54 17.89 4.64 35.23
C LEU A 54 16.43 4.90 35.63
N VAL A 55 15.77 5.86 34.98
CA VAL A 55 14.40 6.28 35.32
C VAL A 55 13.38 5.45 34.57
N SER A 56 13.56 5.31 33.26
CA SER A 56 12.63 4.57 32.42
C SER A 56 13.30 3.97 31.19
N MET A 57 12.70 2.90 30.68
CA MET A 57 12.98 2.35 29.35
C MET A 57 11.65 2.18 28.62
N THR A 58 11.61 2.60 27.37
CA THR A 58 10.50 2.34 26.45
C THR A 58 11.04 1.56 25.27
N LEU A 59 10.55 0.34 25.09
CA LEU A 59 10.88 -0.54 23.98
C LEU A 59 9.72 -0.52 22.98
N GLU A 60 10.02 -0.23 21.72
CA GLU A 60 9.08 -0.21 20.61
C GLU A 60 9.52 -1.27 19.60
N GLU A 61 8.67 -2.26 19.36
CA GLU A 61 8.92 -3.41 18.47
C GLU A 61 7.82 -3.48 17.41
N THR A 62 8.19 -3.85 16.19
CA THR A 62 7.24 -4.14 15.12
C THR A 62 7.62 -5.46 14.47
N SER A 63 6.62 -6.18 13.98
CA SER A 63 6.79 -7.40 13.18
C SER A 63 6.22 -7.27 11.77
N ALA A 64 5.87 -6.05 11.38
CA ALA A 64 5.49 -5.67 10.02
C ALA A 64 6.02 -4.26 9.69
N ALA A 65 6.31 -4.01 8.42
CA ALA A 65 6.79 -2.71 7.95
C ALA A 65 5.66 -1.67 7.79
N ASP A 66 4.41 -2.13 7.65
CA ASP A 66 3.27 -1.30 7.27
C ASP A 66 2.06 -1.49 8.21
N ASP A 67 0.90 -0.94 7.84
CA ASP A 67 -0.38 -1.07 8.55
C ASP A 67 -1.10 -2.42 8.31
N ARG A 68 -0.37 -3.42 7.81
CA ARG A 68 -0.86 -4.77 7.51
C ARG A 68 0.19 -5.81 7.89
N ILE A 69 -0.23 -7.08 7.97
CA ILE A 69 0.73 -8.19 7.99
C ILE A 69 1.60 -8.09 6.73
N SER A 70 2.93 -8.17 6.90
CA SER A 70 3.87 -8.03 5.80
C SER A 70 4.81 -9.23 5.72
N MET A 71 5.42 -9.40 4.56
CA MET A 71 6.38 -10.46 4.24
C MET A 71 7.61 -9.83 3.57
N GLY A 72 8.80 -10.43 3.75
CA GLY A 72 10.06 -9.87 3.25
C GLY A 72 10.47 -8.56 3.94
N SER A 73 9.84 -8.23 5.06
CA SER A 73 10.12 -6.99 5.80
C SER A 73 11.27 -7.17 6.78
N PHE A 74 12.15 -6.17 6.84
CA PHE A 74 13.17 -6.08 7.88
C PHE A 74 12.69 -5.16 9.00
N CYS A 75 12.29 -5.75 10.12
CA CYS A 75 11.77 -5.04 11.27
C CYS A 75 12.91 -4.57 12.19
N SER A 76 12.82 -3.34 12.69
CA SER A 76 13.79 -2.77 13.63
C SER A 76 13.09 -2.38 14.92
N ALA A 77 13.69 -2.77 16.05
CA ALA A 77 13.26 -2.36 17.37
C ALA A 77 13.98 -1.07 17.81
N LYS A 78 13.25 -0.22 18.53
CA LYS A 78 13.75 1.03 19.09
C LYS A 78 13.67 0.99 20.61
N LEU A 79 14.75 1.42 21.25
CA LEU A 79 14.83 1.60 22.69
C LEU A 79 15.03 3.08 23.01
N THR A 80 14.16 3.62 23.86
CA THR A 80 14.32 4.94 24.47
C THR A 80 14.66 4.76 25.94
N VAL A 81 15.78 5.33 26.39
CA VAL A 81 16.27 5.24 27.77
C VAL A 81 16.31 6.63 28.40
N GLU A 82 15.72 6.78 29.59
CA GLU A 82 15.78 8.01 30.37
C GLU A 82 16.65 7.82 31.61
N LEU A 83 17.66 8.67 31.76
CA LEU A 83 18.58 8.68 32.89
C LEU A 83 18.47 10.00 33.67
N ILE A 84 18.66 9.90 34.99
CA ILE A 84 18.81 11.03 35.91
C ILE A 84 20.21 11.04 36.52
N ASP A 85 20.79 12.23 36.61
CA ASP A 85 22.17 12.45 37.10
C ASP A 85 23.17 11.48 36.44
N ALA A 86 23.13 11.40 35.11
CA ALA A 86 23.82 10.38 34.33
C ALA A 86 25.36 10.48 34.46
N PRO A 87 26.07 9.34 34.55
CA PRO A 87 27.55 9.32 34.61
C PRO A 87 28.19 10.01 33.41
N LYS A 88 29.08 10.98 33.66
CA LYS A 88 29.70 11.81 32.60
C LYS A 88 30.90 11.16 31.93
N ASP A 89 31.40 10.06 32.47
CA ASP A 89 32.54 9.30 31.96
C ASP A 89 32.15 8.29 30.88
N ILE A 90 30.85 8.12 30.61
CA ILE A 90 30.33 7.27 29.54
C ILE A 90 30.23 8.08 28.25
N ASP A 91 30.82 7.56 27.17
CA ASP A 91 30.66 8.09 25.82
C ASP A 91 29.36 7.57 25.21
N TYR A 92 28.25 8.27 25.49
CA TYR A 92 26.91 7.85 25.10
C TYR A 92 26.69 7.76 23.59
N ASP A 93 27.47 8.47 22.77
CA ASP A 93 27.32 8.48 21.31
C ASP A 93 27.91 7.21 20.65
N HIS A 94 28.73 6.45 21.36
CA HIS A 94 29.47 5.30 20.80
C HIS A 94 29.31 4.01 21.61
N VAL A 95 28.31 3.96 22.49
CA VAL A 95 27.99 2.77 23.30
C VAL A 95 26.79 2.01 22.73
N MET A 96 26.77 0.72 22.99
CA MET A 96 25.58 -0.10 22.87
C MET A 96 24.97 -0.38 24.25
N ILE A 97 23.66 -0.67 24.26
CA ILE A 97 22.87 -0.92 25.45
C ILE A 97 22.29 -2.34 25.36
N LYS A 98 22.64 -3.21 26.31
CA LYS A 98 21.90 -4.46 26.55
C LYS A 98 20.83 -4.19 27.60
N ALA A 99 19.56 -4.22 27.18
CA ALA A 99 18.43 -3.88 28.04
C ALA A 99 17.80 -5.13 28.65
N TYR A 100 17.38 -5.02 29.91
CA TYR A 100 16.76 -6.12 30.66
C TYR A 100 15.59 -5.64 31.52
N SER A 101 14.57 -6.48 31.62
CA SER A 101 13.50 -6.36 32.63
C SER A 101 13.66 -7.46 33.67
N GLY A 102 13.88 -7.10 34.92
CA GLY A 102 13.91 -8.01 36.06
C GLY A 102 12.55 -8.13 36.74
N LEU A 103 12.07 -9.35 37.00
CA LEU A 103 10.90 -9.64 37.81
C LEU A 103 11.34 -10.30 39.13
N LEU A 104 10.85 -9.80 40.26
CA LEU A 104 11.16 -10.38 41.57
C LEU A 104 10.46 -11.75 41.73
N THR A 105 11.24 -12.82 41.87
CA THR A 105 10.81 -14.21 42.10
C THR A 105 11.52 -14.77 43.34
N ASP A 106 10.77 -15.27 44.33
CA ASP A 106 11.31 -15.88 45.57
C ASP A 106 12.42 -15.07 46.31
N GLY A 107 12.45 -13.75 46.17
CA GLY A 107 13.41 -12.86 46.83
C GLY A 107 14.59 -12.40 45.97
N ASP A 108 14.76 -12.96 44.76
CA ASP A 108 15.77 -12.56 43.77
C ASP A 108 15.12 -12.05 42.47
N TYR A 109 15.84 -11.30 41.65
CA TYR A 109 15.34 -10.83 40.35
C TYR A 109 15.74 -11.79 39.23
N GLU A 110 14.75 -12.33 38.52
CA GLU A 110 14.94 -13.04 37.26
C GLU A 110 14.86 -12.03 36.09
N TYR A 111 15.94 -11.93 35.31
CA TYR A 111 16.05 -10.95 34.22
C TYR A 111 15.73 -11.55 32.86
N VAL A 112 14.84 -10.89 32.13
CA VAL A 112 14.53 -11.18 30.73
C VAL A 112 15.24 -10.15 29.84
N PRO A 113 16.00 -10.58 28.82
CA PRO A 113 16.61 -9.67 27.86
C PRO A 113 15.53 -9.00 26.99
N LEU A 114 15.71 -7.71 26.72
CA LEU A 114 14.82 -6.89 25.91
C LEU A 114 15.42 -6.53 24.55
N GLY A 115 16.70 -6.81 24.32
CA GLY A 115 17.41 -6.50 23.09
C GLY A 115 18.79 -5.88 23.31
N VAL A 116 19.52 -5.77 22.20
CA VAL A 116 20.83 -5.11 22.11
C VAL A 116 20.69 -3.94 21.14
N PHE A 117 20.93 -2.73 21.63
CA PHE A 117 20.65 -1.49 20.92
C PHE A 117 21.89 -0.60 20.79
N TYR A 118 22.05 0.06 19.65
CA TYR A 118 23.12 1.00 19.33
C TYR A 118 22.58 2.41 19.49
N VAL A 119 23.22 3.23 20.32
CA VAL A 119 22.77 4.61 20.53
C VAL A 119 22.96 5.42 19.24
N THR A 120 21.91 6.10 18.82
CA THR A 120 21.89 6.96 17.63
C THR A 120 21.73 8.43 17.96
N GLU A 121 21.12 8.73 19.11
CA GLU A 121 20.93 10.09 19.60
C GLU A 121 21.02 10.13 21.13
N ALA A 122 21.76 11.10 21.65
CA ALA A 122 21.85 11.41 23.07
C ALA A 122 21.46 12.88 23.32
N SER A 123 20.30 13.10 23.94
CA SER A 123 19.79 14.43 24.26
C SER A 123 19.97 14.73 25.75
N THR A 124 20.73 15.77 26.09
CA THR A 124 21.00 16.15 27.49
C THR A 124 20.33 17.47 27.87
N LYS A 125 19.86 17.57 29.12
CA LYS A 125 19.42 18.83 29.75
C LYS A 125 20.11 19.00 31.10
N ASN A 126 20.49 20.24 31.40
CA ASN A 126 21.13 20.63 32.67
C ASN A 126 22.38 19.81 33.00
N ASP A 127 23.31 19.70 32.04
CA ASP A 127 24.62 19.08 32.27
C ASP A 127 24.54 17.63 32.78
N TYR A 128 23.88 16.76 31.99
CA TYR A 128 23.61 15.34 32.25
C TYR A 128 22.66 15.03 33.42
N ARG A 129 22.05 16.04 34.04
CA ARG A 129 21.02 15.82 35.06
C ARG A 129 19.80 15.09 34.51
N ASN A 130 19.41 15.34 33.27
CA ASN A 130 18.46 14.51 32.54
C ASN A 130 19.06 14.17 31.18
N LEU A 131 19.14 12.88 30.88
CA LEU A 131 19.65 12.37 29.61
C LEU A 131 18.63 11.41 29.00
N THR A 132 18.28 11.64 27.74
CA THR A 132 17.43 10.74 26.95
C THR A 132 18.28 10.16 25.83
N LEU A 133 18.33 8.84 25.75
CA LEU A 133 19.01 8.11 24.69
C LEU A 133 17.97 7.47 23.77
N THR A 134 18.16 7.62 22.47
CA THR A 134 17.43 6.88 21.44
C THR A 134 18.38 5.94 20.74
N ALA A 135 18.06 4.65 20.82
CA ALA A 135 18.89 3.57 20.30
C ALA A 135 18.04 2.64 19.43
N TYR A 136 18.64 2.06 18.40
CA TYR A 136 18.01 1.09 17.50
C TYR A 136 18.76 -0.23 17.58
N ASP A 137 18.09 -1.34 17.26
CA ASP A 137 18.76 -2.64 17.14
C ASP A 137 19.79 -2.67 15.99
N GLY A 138 20.37 -3.85 15.73
CA GLY A 138 21.41 -4.02 14.72
C GLY A 138 21.00 -3.63 13.30
N ALA A 139 19.73 -3.35 13.03
CA ALA A 139 19.25 -2.96 11.70
C ALA A 139 19.91 -1.68 11.22
N CYS A 140 20.28 -0.76 12.14
CA CYS A 140 20.96 0.48 11.79
C CYS A 140 22.35 0.27 11.17
N LEU A 141 22.94 -0.93 11.28
CA LEU A 141 24.23 -1.30 10.71
C LEU A 141 24.14 -1.78 9.25
N LEU A 142 22.92 -1.98 8.73
CA LEU A 142 22.63 -2.63 7.45
C LEU A 142 22.10 -1.65 6.38
N GLU A 143 22.18 -0.35 6.64
CA GLU A 143 21.69 0.72 5.75
C GLU A 143 22.67 1.06 4.62
N GLU A 144 23.84 0.41 4.58
CA GLU A 144 24.83 0.59 3.52
C GLU A 144 24.42 -0.17 2.24
N PRO A 145 24.74 0.33 1.03
CA PRO A 145 24.55 -0.40 -0.22
C PRO A 145 25.26 -1.76 -0.18
N SER A 146 24.60 -2.80 -0.70
CA SER A 146 25.22 -4.12 -0.82
C SER A 146 26.37 -4.08 -1.82
N THR A 147 27.52 -4.65 -1.44
CA THR A 147 28.70 -4.81 -2.31
C THR A 147 29.05 -6.28 -2.56
N ILE A 148 28.10 -7.18 -2.32
CA ILE A 148 28.29 -8.62 -2.54
C ILE A 148 27.86 -8.92 -3.97
N ASP A 149 28.75 -8.67 -4.93
CA ASP A 149 28.54 -8.87 -6.37
C ASP A 149 29.17 -10.17 -6.90
N GLU A 150 30.06 -10.80 -6.13
CA GLU A 150 30.71 -12.07 -6.47
C GLU A 150 30.06 -13.32 -5.82
N GLY A 151 30.01 -14.42 -6.57
CA GLY A 151 29.55 -15.72 -6.11
C GLY A 151 28.09 -16.05 -6.44
N TYR A 152 27.53 -15.40 -7.46
CA TYR A 152 26.25 -15.77 -8.07
C TYR A 152 26.42 -16.88 -9.13
N PRO A 153 25.45 -17.80 -9.28
CA PRO A 153 24.23 -17.93 -8.49
C PRO A 153 24.54 -18.29 -7.02
N MET A 154 23.87 -17.61 -6.09
CA MET A 154 24.20 -17.64 -4.65
C MET A 154 23.03 -18.20 -3.82
N SER A 155 23.33 -19.06 -2.85
CA SER A 155 22.30 -19.53 -1.90
C SER A 155 21.86 -18.43 -0.94
N ILE A 156 20.64 -18.52 -0.41
CA ILE A 156 20.17 -17.62 0.65
C ILE A 156 21.09 -17.68 1.88
N GLU A 157 21.52 -18.87 2.29
CA GLU A 157 22.39 -19.06 3.44
C GLU A 157 23.74 -18.37 3.26
N ASP A 158 24.36 -18.46 2.08
CA ASP A 158 25.63 -17.82 1.78
C ASP A 158 25.51 -16.29 1.77
N LEU A 159 24.45 -15.74 1.18
CA LEU A 159 24.19 -14.30 1.20
C LEU A 159 24.06 -13.78 2.64
N VAL A 160 23.22 -14.44 3.44
CA VAL A 160 22.99 -14.07 4.84
C VAL A 160 24.29 -14.16 5.65
N SER A 161 25.06 -15.23 5.46
CA SER A 161 26.34 -15.44 6.15
C SER A 161 27.37 -14.39 5.80
N LYS A 162 27.48 -14.01 4.51
CA LYS A 162 28.40 -12.95 4.04
C LYS A 162 28.02 -11.58 4.64
N ILE A 163 26.74 -11.21 4.60
CA ILE A 163 26.27 -9.93 5.18
C ILE A 163 26.55 -9.91 6.69
N ALA A 164 26.17 -10.96 7.41
CA ALA A 164 26.37 -11.05 8.86
C ALA A 164 27.85 -10.99 9.25
N ALA A 165 28.72 -11.72 8.53
CA ALA A 165 30.17 -11.69 8.76
C ALA A 165 30.77 -10.31 8.50
N SER A 166 30.32 -9.60 7.46
CA SER A 166 30.82 -8.26 7.11
C SER A 166 30.59 -7.22 8.22
N LYS A 167 29.47 -7.33 8.94
CA LYS A 167 29.10 -6.43 10.05
C LYS A 167 29.43 -6.97 11.44
N GLY A 168 29.89 -8.23 11.55
CA GLY A 168 30.15 -8.87 12.84
C GLY A 168 28.87 -9.13 13.63
N ILE A 169 27.81 -9.50 12.91
CA ILE A 169 26.49 -9.86 13.45
C ILE A 169 26.44 -11.38 13.61
N GLY A 170 25.95 -11.85 14.75
CA GLY A 170 25.69 -13.28 14.95
C GLY A 170 24.37 -13.72 14.34
N LEU A 171 24.29 -14.98 13.91
CA LEU A 171 23.07 -15.57 13.37
C LEU A 171 22.29 -16.31 14.46
N HIS A 172 20.96 -16.28 14.40
CA HIS A 172 20.12 -17.08 15.29
C HIS A 172 20.30 -18.58 14.96
N PRO A 173 20.48 -19.47 15.96
CA PRO A 173 20.76 -20.89 15.72
C PRO A 173 19.61 -21.64 15.05
N ASP A 174 18.37 -21.16 15.24
CA ASP A 174 17.16 -21.77 14.67
C ASP A 174 16.78 -21.20 13.30
N ASN A 175 17.63 -20.40 12.66
CA ASN A 175 17.39 -19.97 11.29
C ASN A 175 17.40 -21.20 10.37
N VAL A 176 16.34 -21.35 9.57
CA VAL A 176 16.21 -22.41 8.57
C VAL A 176 16.13 -21.76 7.21
N TYR A 177 17.10 -22.06 6.33
CA TYR A 177 17.17 -21.49 4.99
C TYR A 177 16.58 -22.45 3.96
N LYS A 178 15.84 -21.89 2.99
CA LYS A 178 15.36 -22.64 1.82
C LYS A 178 16.51 -22.76 0.80
N GLU A 179 16.56 -23.88 0.08
CA GLU A 179 17.55 -24.15 -0.98
C GLU A 179 17.23 -23.41 -2.29
N TYR A 180 16.92 -22.11 -2.21
CA TYR A 180 16.74 -21.26 -3.37
C TYR A 180 18.04 -20.57 -3.75
N LEU A 181 18.28 -20.45 -5.06
CA LEU A 181 19.43 -19.75 -5.62
C LEU A 181 19.00 -18.37 -6.14
N LEU A 182 19.72 -17.34 -5.73
CA LEU A 182 19.65 -16.02 -6.32
C LEU A 182 20.47 -16.06 -7.62
N PRO A 183 19.86 -15.78 -8.78
CA PRO A 183 20.54 -15.97 -10.07
C PRO A 183 21.63 -14.93 -10.33
N GLU A 184 21.37 -13.67 -9.97
CA GLU A 184 22.26 -12.55 -10.24
C GLU A 184 22.25 -11.49 -9.12
N PHE A 185 23.29 -10.69 -9.09
CA PHE A 185 23.36 -9.51 -8.23
C PHE A 185 22.47 -8.39 -8.77
N ARG A 186 21.67 -7.77 -7.89
CA ARG A 186 20.83 -6.60 -8.23
C ARG A 186 21.43 -5.35 -7.58
N GLU A 187 21.86 -4.40 -8.40
CA GLU A 187 22.43 -3.12 -7.93
C GLU A 187 21.37 -2.19 -7.31
N GLY A 188 21.81 -1.29 -6.44
CA GLY A 188 20.96 -0.21 -5.89
C GLY A 188 20.23 -0.54 -4.59
N TYR A 189 20.35 -1.77 -4.07
CA TYR A 189 19.74 -2.20 -2.81
C TYR A 189 20.72 -2.18 -1.64
N THR A 190 20.23 -1.86 -0.44
CA THR A 190 20.99 -1.99 0.81
C THR A 190 21.08 -3.43 1.26
N GLU A 191 22.05 -3.75 2.11
CA GLU A 191 22.14 -5.07 2.75
C GLU A 191 20.86 -5.43 3.52
N ARG A 192 20.21 -4.44 4.16
CA ARG A 192 18.90 -4.59 4.81
C ARG A 192 17.83 -5.06 3.82
N GLN A 193 17.78 -4.46 2.63
CA GLN A 193 16.83 -4.85 1.57
C GLN A 193 17.14 -6.25 1.02
N MET A 194 18.42 -6.58 0.82
CA MET A 194 18.84 -7.92 0.38
C MET A 194 18.42 -9.01 1.37
N LEU A 195 18.53 -8.76 2.68
CA LEU A 195 18.02 -9.65 3.71
C LEU A 195 16.49 -9.73 3.72
N GLY A 196 15.81 -8.62 3.41
CA GLY A 196 14.36 -8.59 3.19
C GLY A 196 13.92 -9.48 2.02
N PHE A 197 14.63 -9.43 0.88
CA PHE A 197 14.36 -10.30 -0.26
C PHE A 197 14.57 -11.77 0.08
N ALA A 198 15.68 -12.11 0.76
CA ALA A 198 15.91 -13.46 1.27
C ALA A 198 14.74 -13.95 2.16
N ALA A 199 14.24 -13.10 3.06
CA ALA A 199 13.09 -13.44 3.91
C ALA A 199 11.80 -13.61 3.11
N GLY A 200 11.56 -12.75 2.11
CA GLY A 200 10.41 -12.82 1.23
C GLY A 200 10.35 -14.15 0.48
N LEU A 201 11.48 -14.62 -0.05
CA LEU A 201 11.56 -15.93 -0.72
C LEU A 201 11.30 -17.10 0.25
N MET A 202 11.61 -16.94 1.54
CA MET A 202 11.35 -17.95 2.58
C MET A 202 9.95 -17.83 3.22
N GLY A 203 9.13 -16.89 2.74
CA GLY A 203 7.80 -16.63 3.27
C GLY A 203 7.81 -16.09 4.71
N CYS A 204 8.79 -15.27 5.07
CA CYS A 204 8.99 -14.78 6.44
C CYS A 204 9.50 -13.33 6.48
N ASN A 205 9.80 -12.83 7.69
CA ASN A 205 10.39 -11.51 7.95
C ASN A 205 11.75 -11.64 8.66
N VAL A 206 12.49 -10.54 8.73
CA VAL A 206 13.77 -10.46 9.45
C VAL A 206 13.66 -9.51 10.63
N ARG A 207 14.29 -9.85 11.75
CA ARG A 207 14.48 -8.99 12.91
C ARG A 207 15.81 -9.30 13.61
N PHE A 208 16.18 -8.49 14.58
CA PHE A 208 17.15 -8.91 15.59
C PHE A 208 16.42 -9.54 16.78
N ASP A 209 16.92 -10.68 17.24
CA ASP A 209 16.43 -11.28 18.48
C ASP A 209 16.88 -10.45 19.70
N ARG A 210 16.38 -10.83 20.88
CA ARG A 210 16.68 -10.15 22.15
C ARG A 210 18.15 -10.24 22.59
N LEU A 211 18.96 -11.07 21.93
CA LEU A 211 20.40 -11.22 22.15
C LEU A 211 21.23 -10.51 21.06
N GLY A 212 20.59 -9.80 20.13
CA GLY A 212 21.26 -9.07 19.05
C GLY A 212 21.75 -9.97 17.91
N ARG A 213 21.11 -11.11 17.70
CA ARG A 213 21.38 -12.04 16.58
C ARG A 213 20.33 -11.85 15.49
N LEU A 214 20.75 -11.96 14.23
CA LEU A 214 19.86 -11.87 13.08
C LEU A 214 18.96 -13.10 13.02
N GLN A 215 17.64 -12.89 13.05
CA GLN A 215 16.64 -13.94 13.08
C GLN A 215 15.64 -13.77 11.93
N PHE A 216 15.43 -14.85 11.18
CA PHE A 216 14.29 -14.98 10.27
C PHE A 216 13.13 -15.57 11.05
N TYR A 217 11.96 -14.93 11.00
CA TYR A 217 10.82 -15.33 11.80
C TYR A 217 9.50 -15.13 11.06
N TRP A 218 8.52 -15.93 11.47
CA TRP A 218 7.11 -15.76 11.09
C TRP A 218 6.25 -15.74 12.35
N TYR A 219 4.99 -15.35 12.22
CA TYR A 219 4.05 -15.38 13.34
C TYR A 219 3.86 -16.84 13.82
N GLN A 220 4.01 -17.06 15.12
CA GLN A 220 3.93 -18.37 15.73
C GLN A 220 3.15 -18.33 17.03
N GLU A 221 2.42 -19.40 17.31
CA GLU A 221 1.85 -19.60 18.64
C GLU A 221 3.00 -19.80 19.64
N PRO A 222 2.97 -19.09 20.79
CA PRO A 222 3.95 -19.32 21.83
C PRO A 222 3.82 -20.75 22.36
N ALA A 223 4.94 -21.34 22.77
CA ALA A 223 4.99 -22.70 23.32
C ALA A 223 4.00 -22.97 24.48
N MET A 224 3.51 -21.92 25.13
CA MET A 224 2.32 -21.97 25.97
C MET A 224 1.34 -20.89 25.56
N GLU A 225 0.06 -21.25 25.42
CA GLU A 225 -1.03 -20.31 25.16
C GLU A 225 -1.05 -19.20 26.22
N VAL A 226 -1.05 -17.95 25.75
CA VAL A 226 -1.11 -16.77 26.62
C VAL A 226 -2.46 -16.13 26.47
N VAL A 227 -3.21 -16.07 27.56
CA VAL A 227 -4.51 -15.41 27.60
C VAL A 227 -4.35 -14.07 28.30
N ILE A 228 -4.64 -12.98 27.59
CA ILE A 228 -4.77 -11.64 28.15
C ILE A 228 -6.23 -11.46 28.57
N ASP A 229 -6.52 -11.91 29.79
CA ASP A 229 -7.85 -11.79 30.40
C ASP A 229 -8.26 -10.33 30.65
N ARG A 230 -9.56 -10.10 30.83
CA ARG A 230 -10.09 -8.76 31.08
C ARG A 230 -9.55 -8.08 32.33
N GLN A 231 -9.08 -8.83 33.33
CA GLN A 231 -8.57 -8.25 34.57
C GLN A 231 -7.17 -7.65 34.39
N ASN A 232 -6.41 -8.16 33.43
CA ASN A 232 -5.09 -7.67 33.06
C ASN A 232 -5.14 -6.56 31.99
N GLN A 233 -6.29 -6.33 31.36
CA GLN A 233 -6.54 -5.25 30.39
C GLN A 233 -6.79 -3.91 31.09
N TYR A 234 -6.25 -2.83 30.51
CA TYR A 234 -6.54 -1.47 30.96
C TYR A 234 -7.98 -1.10 30.61
N LEU A 235 -8.72 -0.52 31.55
CA LEU A 235 -10.16 -0.24 31.43
C LEU A 235 -11.05 -1.47 31.11
N HIS A 236 -10.50 -2.68 31.19
CA HIS A 236 -11.19 -3.94 30.87
C HIS A 236 -11.73 -4.03 29.43
N GLU A 237 -11.08 -3.33 28.49
CA GLU A 237 -11.53 -3.24 27.10
C GLU A 237 -10.39 -3.48 26.12
N PHE A 238 -10.54 -4.53 25.31
CA PHE A 238 -9.89 -4.68 24.02
C PHE A 238 -10.66 -3.87 22.98
N ILE A 239 -9.97 -3.09 22.15
CA ILE A 239 -10.60 -2.22 21.15
C ILE A 239 -10.41 -2.86 19.77
N PRO A 240 -11.36 -3.67 19.27
CA PRO A 240 -11.27 -4.23 17.93
C PRO A 240 -11.48 -3.14 16.88
N SER A 241 -10.68 -3.18 15.81
CA SER A 241 -10.84 -2.28 14.66
C SER A 241 -11.88 -2.80 13.66
N THR A 242 -12.23 -4.08 13.74
CA THR A 242 -13.24 -4.72 12.89
C THR A 242 -14.27 -5.49 13.73
N ALA A 243 -15.49 -5.66 13.21
CA ALA A 243 -16.53 -6.42 13.89
C ALA A 243 -16.28 -7.93 13.91
N SER A 244 -15.41 -8.44 13.02
CA SER A 244 -15.11 -9.86 12.87
C SER A 244 -13.63 -10.07 12.49
N PRO A 245 -13.05 -11.25 12.82
CA PRO A 245 -11.69 -11.58 12.43
C PRO A 245 -11.46 -11.43 10.92
N VAL A 246 -10.30 -10.94 10.54
CA VAL A 246 -9.83 -10.89 9.16
C VAL A 246 -9.07 -12.17 8.85
N THR A 247 -9.14 -12.61 7.61
CA THR A 247 -8.43 -13.79 7.10
C THR A 247 -7.60 -13.37 5.91
N VAL A 248 -6.32 -13.73 5.87
CA VAL A 248 -5.49 -13.51 4.67
C VAL A 248 -5.88 -14.58 3.66
N THR A 249 -6.39 -14.15 2.51
CA THR A 249 -6.90 -15.06 1.48
C THR A 249 -6.17 -14.95 0.17
N SER A 250 -5.30 -13.96 -0.03
CA SER A 250 -4.46 -13.86 -1.22
C SER A 250 -3.03 -13.42 -0.90
N LEU A 251 -2.10 -13.79 -1.79
CA LEU A 251 -0.69 -13.41 -1.75
C LEU A 251 -0.31 -12.81 -3.10
N ILE A 252 0.30 -11.63 -3.08
CA ILE A 252 0.72 -10.89 -4.26
C ILE A 252 2.18 -10.51 -4.08
N CYS A 253 3.01 -10.82 -5.09
CA CYS A 253 4.39 -10.36 -5.13
C CYS A 253 4.68 -9.70 -6.47
N SER A 254 5.35 -8.55 -6.47
CA SER A 254 5.92 -7.97 -7.70
C SER A 254 7.43 -8.07 -7.68
N ASP A 255 8.04 -8.34 -8.84
CA ASP A 255 9.50 -8.26 -9.03
C ASP A 255 9.96 -6.90 -9.60
N GLY A 256 9.03 -5.97 -9.82
CA GLY A 256 9.23 -4.67 -10.48
C GLY A 256 8.70 -4.60 -11.91
N GLU A 257 8.55 -5.74 -12.60
CA GLU A 257 8.03 -5.83 -13.97
C GLU A 257 6.77 -6.72 -14.03
N ARG A 258 6.85 -7.90 -13.41
CA ARG A 258 5.80 -8.92 -13.34
C ARG A 258 5.10 -8.90 -11.98
N THR A 259 3.87 -9.39 -11.98
CA THR A 259 3.08 -9.60 -10.75
C THR A 259 2.69 -11.07 -10.64
N TYR A 260 3.11 -11.67 -9.54
CA TYR A 260 2.79 -13.02 -9.13
C TYR A 260 1.61 -12.97 -8.15
N THR A 261 0.59 -13.81 -8.33
CA THR A 261 -0.60 -13.80 -7.46
C THR A 261 -1.07 -15.21 -7.13
N ARG A 262 -1.46 -15.44 -5.87
CA ARG A 262 -2.09 -16.67 -5.37
C ARG A 262 -3.30 -16.37 -4.49
N GLY A 263 -4.30 -17.26 -4.50
CA GLY A 263 -5.47 -17.18 -3.62
C GLY A 263 -6.51 -16.13 -4.00
N LYS A 264 -6.98 -16.06 -5.25
CA LYS A 264 -8.10 -15.13 -5.57
C LYS A 264 -9.40 -15.54 -4.86
N GLY A 265 -9.58 -15.11 -3.62
CA GLY A 265 -10.82 -15.22 -2.86
C GLY A 265 -11.71 -13.98 -3.06
N THR A 266 -13.03 -14.16 -3.05
CA THR A 266 -14.01 -13.06 -3.15
C THR A 266 -14.14 -12.24 -1.85
N SER A 267 -13.49 -12.66 -0.76
CA SER A 267 -13.50 -11.98 0.54
C SER A 267 -12.24 -12.33 1.35
N GLY A 268 -11.51 -11.34 1.84
CA GLY A 268 -10.36 -11.49 2.75
C GLY A 268 -9.26 -10.46 2.49
N LEU A 269 -8.21 -10.50 3.30
CA LEU A 269 -7.05 -9.61 3.17
C LEU A 269 -6.06 -10.14 2.14
N GLU A 270 -5.53 -9.22 1.36
CA GLU A 270 -4.45 -9.47 0.41
C GLU A 270 -3.09 -9.13 1.05
N LEU A 271 -2.16 -10.08 1.03
CA LEU A 271 -0.79 -9.86 1.48
C LEU A 271 0.07 -9.53 0.26
N ALA A 272 0.46 -8.26 0.13
CA ALA A 272 1.31 -7.78 -0.96
C ALA A 272 2.73 -7.47 -0.49
N PHE A 273 3.73 -7.81 -1.31
CA PHE A 273 5.14 -7.45 -1.08
C PHE A 273 5.93 -7.38 -2.40
N GLU A 274 7.15 -6.87 -2.35
CA GLU A 274 8.04 -6.77 -3.51
C GLU A 274 9.27 -7.66 -3.32
N ASN A 275 9.64 -8.40 -4.36
CA ASN A 275 10.84 -9.22 -4.37
C ASN A 275 11.34 -9.44 -5.82
N PRO A 276 12.50 -8.88 -6.22
CA PRO A 276 13.03 -8.97 -7.57
C PRO A 276 13.54 -10.36 -7.99
N TYR A 277 13.46 -11.34 -7.08
CA TYR A 277 13.87 -12.72 -7.28
C TYR A 277 12.70 -13.71 -7.21
N MET A 278 11.46 -13.22 -7.21
CA MET A 278 10.28 -14.07 -7.11
C MET A 278 10.07 -14.90 -8.38
N THR A 279 9.53 -16.12 -8.22
CA THR A 279 9.10 -16.99 -9.32
C THR A 279 7.73 -17.60 -9.02
N GLU A 280 7.08 -18.16 -10.04
CA GLU A 280 5.79 -18.87 -9.88
C GLU A 280 5.89 -20.05 -8.90
N THR A 281 7.02 -20.76 -8.91
CA THR A 281 7.33 -21.85 -7.98
C THR A 281 7.42 -21.38 -6.54
N ILE A 282 8.14 -20.29 -6.32
CA ILE A 282 8.44 -19.80 -4.97
C ILE A 282 7.17 -19.21 -4.36
N ILE A 283 6.40 -18.40 -5.10
CA ILE A 283 5.14 -17.85 -4.58
C ILE A 283 4.12 -18.96 -4.27
N GLU A 284 4.09 -20.03 -5.05
CA GLU A 284 3.23 -21.20 -4.78
C GLU A 284 3.65 -21.91 -3.50
N SER A 285 4.96 -22.16 -3.32
CA SER A 285 5.48 -22.76 -2.10
C SER A 285 5.14 -21.91 -0.87
N ILE A 286 5.32 -20.58 -0.95
CA ILE A 286 4.97 -19.66 0.13
C ILE A 286 3.46 -19.70 0.41
N TRP A 287 2.63 -19.69 -0.63
CA TRP A 287 1.18 -19.72 -0.52
C TRP A 287 0.70 -20.94 0.27
N GLN A 288 1.16 -22.14 -0.09
CA GLN A 288 0.79 -23.40 0.56
C GLN A 288 1.34 -23.51 1.99
N GLU A 289 2.53 -22.99 2.24
CA GLU A 289 3.17 -23.09 3.55
C GLU A 289 2.65 -22.06 4.55
N ARG A 290 2.26 -20.87 4.08
CA ARG A 290 1.97 -19.72 4.96
C ARG A 290 0.52 -19.29 4.98
N VAL A 291 -0.23 -19.48 3.89
CA VAL A 291 -1.57 -18.87 3.76
C VAL A 291 -2.68 -19.89 3.63
N ALA A 292 -2.58 -20.84 2.71
CA ALA A 292 -3.62 -21.84 2.47
C ALA A 292 -3.24 -23.22 3.01
N ASP A 293 -4.20 -23.92 3.60
CA ASP A 293 -4.05 -25.36 3.83
C ASP A 293 -4.62 -26.15 2.66
N MET A 294 -3.73 -26.66 1.81
CA MET A 294 -4.13 -27.44 0.64
C MET A 294 -4.53 -28.88 0.98
N ASP A 295 -4.21 -29.38 2.19
CA ASP A 295 -4.61 -30.73 2.60
C ASP A 295 -6.12 -30.83 2.87
N THR A 296 -6.77 -29.71 3.12
CA THR A 296 -8.22 -29.59 3.37
C THR A 296 -8.99 -29.03 2.18
N ALA A 297 -8.31 -28.74 1.07
CA ALA A 297 -8.92 -28.11 -0.10
C ALA A 297 -9.99 -29.01 -0.74
N GLU A 298 -11.08 -28.38 -1.20
CA GLU A 298 -12.20 -29.07 -1.84
C GLU A 298 -12.03 -29.06 -3.36
N THR A 299 -12.12 -30.21 -4.02
CA THR A 299 -12.14 -30.26 -5.48
C THR A 299 -13.40 -29.59 -6.03
N ILE A 300 -13.19 -28.55 -6.84
CA ILE A 300 -14.25 -27.83 -7.57
C ILE A 300 -14.53 -28.53 -8.90
N GLU A 301 -13.47 -28.82 -9.66
CA GLU A 301 -13.56 -29.34 -11.02
C GLU A 301 -12.44 -30.34 -11.28
N THR A 302 -12.69 -31.32 -12.15
CA THR A 302 -11.67 -32.25 -12.64
C THR A 302 -11.73 -32.31 -14.15
N LEU A 303 -10.65 -31.88 -14.80
CA LEU A 303 -10.48 -31.94 -16.24
C LEU A 303 -9.60 -33.14 -16.60
N GLN A 304 -10.00 -33.87 -17.64
CA GLN A 304 -9.10 -34.74 -18.39
C GLN A 304 -8.65 -33.98 -19.62
N VAL A 305 -7.35 -33.91 -19.84
CA VAL A 305 -6.76 -33.24 -21.00
C VAL A 305 -5.87 -34.21 -21.77
N SER A 306 -5.77 -34.00 -23.09
CA SER A 306 -4.87 -34.74 -23.96
C SER A 306 -4.01 -33.76 -24.75
N TYR A 307 -2.69 -33.98 -24.74
CA TYR A 307 -1.75 -33.16 -25.49
C TYR A 307 -1.82 -33.49 -26.98
N SER A 308 -2.17 -32.52 -27.83
CA SER A 308 -2.27 -32.72 -29.28
C SER A 308 -0.89 -32.79 -29.94
N GLY A 309 -0.06 -31.78 -29.74
CA GLY A 309 1.26 -31.66 -30.37
C GLY A 309 1.21 -31.41 -31.89
N GLU A 310 0.02 -31.21 -32.48
CA GLU A 310 -0.12 -30.90 -33.91
C GLU A 310 0.35 -29.48 -34.23
N LEU A 311 1.05 -29.30 -35.36
CA LEU A 311 1.46 -27.99 -35.85
C LEU A 311 0.30 -27.29 -36.56
N ASP A 312 -0.05 -26.07 -36.12
CA ASP A 312 -0.93 -25.19 -36.86
C ASP A 312 -0.19 -24.56 -38.04
N THR A 313 -0.25 -25.26 -39.17
CA THR A 313 0.39 -24.82 -40.43
C THR A 313 -0.33 -23.65 -41.12
N ASN A 314 -1.50 -23.23 -40.64
CA ASN A 314 -2.24 -22.10 -41.24
C ASN A 314 -1.80 -20.73 -40.68
N HIS A 315 -1.13 -20.70 -39.53
CA HIS A 315 -0.67 -19.49 -38.85
C HIS A 315 0.84 -19.51 -38.66
N ALA A 316 1.59 -19.64 -39.77
CA ALA A 316 3.04 -19.54 -39.74
C ALA A 316 3.47 -18.08 -39.50
N LEU A 317 4.33 -17.89 -38.49
CA LEU A 317 4.84 -16.59 -38.08
C LEU A 317 6.27 -16.45 -38.58
N THR A 318 6.70 -15.22 -38.85
CA THR A 318 8.10 -14.90 -39.11
C THR A 318 8.54 -13.74 -38.24
N GLY A 319 9.72 -13.86 -37.64
CA GLY A 319 10.24 -12.82 -36.78
C GLY A 319 11.75 -12.63 -36.90
N THR A 320 12.22 -11.49 -36.43
CA THR A 320 13.63 -11.11 -36.37
C THR A 320 14.10 -11.01 -34.92
N TYR A 321 15.24 -11.62 -34.61
CA TYR A 321 15.79 -11.66 -33.26
C TYR A 321 16.43 -10.33 -32.84
N ASN A 322 16.14 -9.88 -31.62
CA ASN A 322 16.79 -8.76 -30.95
C ASN A 322 17.59 -9.31 -29.76
N GLN A 323 18.92 -9.24 -29.87
CA GLN A 323 19.85 -9.77 -28.89
C GLN A 323 19.86 -8.98 -27.59
N SER A 324 19.66 -7.66 -27.64
CA SER A 324 19.63 -6.82 -26.43
C SER A 324 18.44 -7.09 -25.53
N LEU A 325 17.33 -7.56 -26.11
CA LEU A 325 16.08 -7.83 -25.40
C LEU A 325 15.81 -9.33 -25.24
N ALA A 326 16.68 -10.19 -25.81
CA ALA A 326 16.45 -11.63 -25.92
C ALA A 326 15.04 -11.99 -26.45
N ALA A 327 14.56 -11.23 -27.44
CA ALA A 327 13.17 -11.29 -27.91
C ALA A 327 13.09 -11.38 -29.43
N PHE A 328 12.02 -11.99 -29.94
CA PHE A 328 11.70 -11.95 -31.37
C PHE A 328 10.65 -10.88 -31.65
N ARG A 329 10.87 -10.10 -32.70
CA ARG A 329 9.88 -9.17 -33.23
C ARG A 329 9.15 -9.80 -34.41
N CYS A 330 7.82 -9.89 -34.33
CA CYS A 330 6.97 -10.53 -35.33
C CYS A 330 5.94 -9.57 -35.92
N THR A 331 5.39 -9.93 -37.08
CA THR A 331 4.38 -9.11 -37.78
C THR A 331 2.94 -9.32 -37.31
N ASP A 332 2.66 -10.47 -36.70
CA ASP A 332 1.34 -10.83 -36.16
C ASP A 332 1.58 -11.64 -34.89
N LEU A 333 0.93 -11.25 -33.79
CA LEU A 333 1.00 -11.96 -32.50
C LEU A 333 -0.40 -12.29 -31.98
N SER A 334 -1.43 -12.17 -32.82
CA SER A 334 -2.85 -12.34 -32.43
C SER A 334 -3.19 -13.71 -31.83
N LYS A 335 -2.39 -14.73 -32.14
CA LYS A 335 -2.51 -16.11 -31.62
C LYS A 335 -1.36 -16.52 -30.70
N VAL A 336 -0.53 -15.56 -30.31
CA VAL A 336 0.64 -15.79 -29.49
C VAL A 336 0.37 -15.22 -28.11
N HIS A 337 0.39 -16.10 -27.12
CA HIS A 337 0.19 -15.76 -25.72
C HIS A 337 1.33 -16.33 -24.88
N PRO A 338 1.60 -15.79 -23.67
CA PRO A 338 2.39 -16.48 -22.67
C PRO A 338 1.93 -17.93 -22.53
N GLY A 339 2.86 -18.88 -22.53
CA GLY A 339 2.57 -20.31 -22.54
C GLY A 339 2.37 -20.92 -23.93
N THR A 340 2.46 -20.18 -25.04
CA THR A 340 2.34 -20.74 -26.39
C THR A 340 3.59 -21.55 -26.77
N LEU A 341 3.38 -22.79 -27.21
CA LEU A 341 4.45 -23.65 -27.72
C LEU A 341 4.64 -23.42 -29.21
N MET A 342 5.88 -23.24 -29.64
CA MET A 342 6.21 -23.09 -31.06
C MET A 342 7.39 -23.94 -31.47
N GLU A 343 7.35 -24.41 -32.71
CA GLU A 343 8.52 -24.91 -33.40
C GLU A 343 9.17 -23.74 -34.15
N MET A 344 10.37 -23.34 -33.72
CA MET A 344 11.21 -22.33 -34.34
C MET A 344 12.13 -22.99 -35.35
N THR A 345 12.12 -22.51 -36.60
CA THR A 345 13.05 -22.91 -37.65
C THR A 345 13.84 -21.70 -38.13
N TYR A 346 15.16 -21.81 -38.19
CA TYR A 346 16.08 -20.75 -38.60
C TYR A 346 17.30 -21.31 -39.34
N GLU A 347 18.05 -20.46 -40.04
CA GLU A 347 19.20 -20.88 -40.83
C GLU A 347 20.46 -20.12 -40.39
N LEU A 348 21.51 -20.85 -40.02
CA LEU A 348 22.84 -20.31 -39.71
C LEU A 348 23.87 -20.96 -40.62
N GLU A 349 24.71 -20.14 -41.27
CA GLU A 349 25.79 -20.63 -42.15
C GLU A 349 25.33 -21.68 -43.20
N GLN A 350 24.13 -21.53 -43.75
CA GLN A 350 23.49 -22.46 -44.71
C GLN A 350 23.09 -23.83 -44.11
N THR A 351 22.96 -23.91 -42.79
CA THR A 351 22.43 -25.07 -42.08
C THR A 351 21.11 -24.69 -41.42
N ALA A 352 20.05 -25.45 -41.69
CA ALA A 352 18.75 -25.25 -41.08
C ALA A 352 18.70 -25.93 -39.69
N TYR A 353 18.21 -25.20 -38.70
CA TYR A 353 18.00 -25.65 -37.33
C TYR A 353 16.52 -25.58 -36.99
N THR A 354 16.07 -26.57 -36.23
CA THR A 354 14.71 -26.61 -35.68
C THR A 354 14.80 -26.80 -34.17
N ARG A 355 14.06 -25.99 -33.42
CA ARG A 355 14.00 -25.98 -31.95
C ARG A 355 12.58 -25.74 -31.48
N ASN A 356 12.21 -26.32 -30.36
CA ASN A 356 10.97 -25.97 -29.69
C ASN A 356 11.24 -24.83 -28.70
N ILE A 357 10.32 -23.87 -28.68
CA ILE A 357 10.36 -22.74 -27.77
C ILE A 357 9.02 -22.59 -27.06
N MET A 358 9.08 -22.02 -25.86
CA MET A 358 7.93 -21.58 -25.09
C MET A 358 7.92 -20.06 -25.07
N VAL A 359 6.78 -19.45 -25.38
CA VAL A 359 6.62 -18.00 -25.21
C VAL A 359 6.43 -17.69 -23.73
N GLU A 360 7.27 -16.82 -23.17
CA GLU A 360 7.18 -16.42 -21.76
C GLU A 360 6.33 -15.16 -21.57
N ASP A 361 6.57 -14.17 -22.42
CA ASP A 361 5.90 -12.87 -22.36
C ASP A 361 5.67 -12.31 -23.75
N VAL A 362 4.64 -11.48 -23.89
CA VAL A 362 4.21 -10.88 -25.17
C VAL A 362 3.98 -9.39 -24.98
N ASP A 363 4.78 -8.58 -25.66
CA ASP A 363 4.60 -7.13 -25.77
C ASP A 363 3.90 -6.82 -27.11
N GLU A 364 2.57 -6.65 -27.05
CA GLU A 364 1.75 -6.36 -28.22
C GLU A 364 2.10 -5.00 -28.85
N GLU A 365 2.44 -3.99 -28.04
CA GLU A 365 2.77 -2.64 -28.52
C GLU A 365 4.06 -2.64 -29.35
N LYS A 366 5.08 -3.38 -28.91
CA LYS A 366 6.35 -3.53 -29.62
C LYS A 366 6.31 -4.63 -30.68
N SER A 367 5.25 -5.44 -30.70
CA SER A 367 5.09 -6.65 -31.50
C SER A 367 6.24 -7.64 -31.25
N GLN A 368 6.55 -7.88 -29.98
CA GLN A 368 7.66 -8.72 -29.53
C GLN A 368 7.20 -9.80 -28.56
N PHE A 369 7.96 -10.90 -28.49
CA PHE A 369 7.80 -11.89 -27.44
C PHE A 369 9.16 -12.41 -26.95
N THR A 370 9.25 -12.72 -25.65
CA THR A 370 10.39 -13.42 -25.05
C THR A 370 10.10 -14.92 -24.96
N PHE A 371 11.14 -15.73 -24.88
CA PHE A 371 10.99 -17.19 -24.96
C PHE A 371 12.05 -17.95 -24.16
N THR A 372 11.69 -19.19 -23.80
CA THR A 372 12.60 -20.22 -23.30
C THR A 372 12.69 -21.38 -24.28
N LEU A 373 13.82 -22.08 -24.27
CA LEU A 373 14.07 -23.26 -25.10
C LEU A 373 13.73 -24.53 -24.34
N GLU A 374 13.27 -25.54 -25.08
CA GLU A 374 13.15 -26.88 -24.53
C GLU A 374 14.53 -27.49 -24.32
N GLU A 375 14.87 -27.87 -23.08
CA GLU A 375 16.08 -28.61 -22.75
C GLU A 375 16.02 -30.01 -23.40
N THR A 376 17.03 -30.38 -24.18
CA THR A 376 17.16 -31.74 -24.71
C THR A 376 17.93 -32.62 -23.74
N GLU A 377 17.53 -33.90 -23.59
CA GLU A 377 18.15 -34.91 -22.70
C GLU A 377 19.68 -35.07 -22.84
N GLU A 378 20.28 -34.58 -23.93
CA GLU A 378 21.73 -34.57 -24.13
C GLU A 378 22.38 -33.29 -23.60
N GLY A 379 22.46 -33.15 -22.27
CA GLY A 379 23.30 -32.27 -21.44
C GLY A 379 24.33 -31.32 -22.10
N GLN A 380 23.88 -30.45 -22.99
CA GLN A 380 24.62 -29.31 -23.50
C GLN A 380 23.78 -28.07 -23.23
N ASP A 381 24.07 -27.41 -22.11
CA ASP A 381 23.77 -25.99 -21.88
C ASP A 381 24.57 -25.13 -22.90
N GLU A 382 24.37 -25.35 -24.19
CA GLU A 382 24.80 -24.37 -25.19
C GLU A 382 23.78 -23.23 -25.14
N GLU A 383 24.12 -22.21 -24.36
CA GLU A 383 23.49 -20.89 -24.40
C GLU A 383 23.25 -20.51 -25.87
N LEU A 384 21.98 -20.38 -26.26
CA LEU A 384 21.60 -20.22 -27.66
C LEU A 384 22.04 -18.83 -28.14
N SER A 385 23.25 -18.76 -28.69
CA SER A 385 23.80 -17.52 -29.25
C SER A 385 23.22 -17.28 -30.65
N LEU A 386 22.03 -16.67 -30.68
CA LEU A 386 21.44 -16.20 -31.93
C LEU A 386 22.03 -14.82 -32.31
N PRO A 387 22.45 -14.61 -33.56
CA PRO A 387 22.92 -13.32 -34.01
C PRO A 387 21.77 -12.30 -34.10
N GLU A 388 22.09 -11.02 -33.88
CA GLU A 388 21.18 -9.90 -34.12
C GLU A 388 20.58 -9.97 -35.53
N ASP A 389 19.31 -9.60 -35.68
CA ASP A 389 18.54 -9.61 -36.93
C ASP A 389 18.36 -11.00 -37.58
N LEU A 390 18.66 -12.10 -36.87
CA LEU A 390 18.37 -13.45 -37.35
C LEU A 390 16.87 -13.59 -37.65
N THR A 391 16.55 -14.03 -38.86
CA THR A 391 15.17 -14.34 -39.24
C THR A 391 14.84 -15.79 -38.91
N ALA A 392 13.74 -15.99 -38.18
CA ALA A 392 13.20 -17.30 -37.87
C ALA A 392 11.73 -17.40 -38.30
N SER A 393 11.30 -18.61 -38.66
CA SER A 393 9.90 -18.95 -38.88
C SER A 393 9.39 -19.80 -37.72
N PHE A 394 8.18 -19.52 -37.25
CA PHE A 394 7.55 -20.22 -36.13
C PHE A 394 6.24 -20.87 -36.56
N ALA A 395 6.02 -22.09 -36.09
CA ALA A 395 4.75 -22.79 -36.23
C ALA A 395 4.20 -23.11 -34.83
N ILE A 396 2.97 -22.66 -34.54
CA ILE A 396 2.32 -22.88 -33.24
C ILE A 396 1.97 -24.37 -33.10
N LYS A 397 2.24 -24.96 -31.93
CA LYS A 397 1.78 -26.30 -31.58
C LYS A 397 0.48 -26.22 -30.79
N LYS A 398 -0.54 -26.95 -31.25
CA LYS A 398 -1.78 -27.17 -30.50
C LYS A 398 -1.48 -27.91 -29.21
N GLN A 399 -2.02 -27.41 -28.10
CA GLN A 399 -1.66 -27.86 -26.75
C GLN A 399 -2.67 -28.86 -26.17
N TRP A 400 -3.15 -28.58 -24.95
CA TRP A 400 -3.95 -29.47 -24.13
C TRP A 400 -5.42 -29.34 -24.50
N LEU A 401 -5.96 -30.36 -25.15
CA LEU A 401 -7.38 -30.43 -25.47
C LEU A 401 -8.14 -31.04 -24.29
N VAL A 402 -9.18 -30.35 -23.80
CA VAL A 402 -10.06 -30.91 -22.77
C VAL A 402 -10.92 -32.01 -23.36
N THR A 403 -10.77 -33.22 -22.84
CA THR A 403 -11.53 -34.41 -23.26
C THR A 403 -12.71 -34.71 -22.33
N VAL A 404 -12.60 -34.35 -21.04
CA VAL A 404 -13.66 -34.48 -20.02
C VAL A 404 -13.56 -33.32 -19.04
N GLY A 405 -14.69 -32.81 -18.54
CA GLY A 405 -14.77 -31.72 -17.56
C GLY A 405 -15.38 -30.44 -18.14
N ASP A 406 -15.75 -29.50 -17.28
CA ASP A 406 -16.35 -28.23 -17.70
C ASP A 406 -15.31 -27.09 -17.67
N LEU A 407 -15.03 -26.50 -18.84
CA LEU A 407 -14.17 -25.32 -18.95
C LEU A 407 -14.83 -24.06 -18.37
N ALA A 408 -16.15 -24.02 -18.19
CA ALA A 408 -16.86 -22.85 -17.64
C ALA A 408 -16.38 -22.47 -16.25
N SER A 409 -15.96 -23.45 -15.45
CA SER A 409 -15.47 -23.26 -14.09
C SER A 409 -13.98 -22.89 -14.01
N ILE A 410 -13.29 -22.84 -15.16
CA ILE A 410 -11.86 -22.53 -15.29
C ILE A 410 -11.67 -21.12 -15.86
N GLU A 411 -10.73 -20.38 -15.28
CA GLU A 411 -10.38 -19.01 -15.63
C GLU A 411 -8.87 -18.87 -15.85
N LYS A 412 -8.48 -17.79 -16.54
CA LYS A 412 -7.07 -17.42 -16.67
C LYS A 412 -6.46 -17.17 -15.28
N ASN A 413 -5.23 -17.66 -15.10
CA ASN A 413 -4.45 -17.72 -13.86
C ASN A 413 -4.98 -18.71 -12.81
N ASP A 414 -5.96 -19.55 -13.14
CA ASP A 414 -6.30 -20.67 -12.28
C ASP A 414 -5.11 -21.62 -12.13
N LEU A 415 -4.92 -22.10 -10.91
CA LEU A 415 -3.90 -23.09 -10.60
C LEU A 415 -4.58 -24.46 -10.54
N LEU A 416 -4.13 -25.37 -11.40
CA LEU A 416 -4.67 -26.72 -11.51
C LEU A 416 -3.64 -27.71 -11.02
N ARG A 417 -4.06 -28.62 -10.14
CA ARG A 417 -3.22 -29.68 -9.64
C ARG A 417 -3.13 -30.79 -10.66
N VAL A 418 -1.91 -31.19 -11.03
CA VAL A 418 -1.68 -32.33 -11.90
C VAL A 418 -1.62 -33.59 -11.04
N SER A 419 -2.34 -34.63 -11.43
CA SER A 419 -2.32 -35.90 -10.70
C SER A 419 -0.91 -36.48 -10.60
N GLY A 420 -0.32 -36.41 -9.41
CA GLY A 420 1.02 -36.95 -9.11
C GLY A 420 2.20 -36.12 -9.64
N GLN A 421 1.98 -34.96 -10.27
CA GLN A 421 3.03 -34.18 -10.97
C GLN A 421 2.88 -32.66 -10.80
N GLY A 422 2.75 -32.18 -9.55
CA GLY A 422 2.81 -30.74 -9.24
C GLY A 422 1.55 -29.94 -9.60
N THR A 423 1.73 -28.67 -9.94
CA THR A 423 0.64 -27.73 -10.30
C THR A 423 0.98 -26.99 -11.59
N VAL A 424 -0.04 -26.54 -12.31
CA VAL A 424 0.10 -25.78 -13.55
C VAL A 424 -0.79 -24.56 -13.50
N VAL A 425 -0.39 -23.48 -14.16
CA VAL A 425 -1.16 -22.24 -14.25
C VAL A 425 -1.84 -22.16 -15.61
N VAL A 426 -3.12 -21.81 -15.63
CA VAL A 426 -3.87 -21.59 -16.87
C VAL A 426 -3.51 -20.22 -17.44
N SER A 427 -2.64 -20.18 -18.44
CA SER A 427 -2.21 -18.93 -19.09
C SER A 427 -3.26 -18.36 -20.05
N MET A 428 -4.00 -19.23 -20.75
CA MET A 428 -5.08 -18.88 -21.67
C MET A 428 -6.06 -20.04 -21.85
N ILE A 429 -7.31 -19.73 -22.18
CA ILE A 429 -8.37 -20.70 -22.47
C ILE A 429 -9.01 -20.35 -23.82
N ASP A 430 -8.88 -21.24 -24.80
CA ASP A 430 -9.68 -21.16 -26.03
C ASP A 430 -10.94 -22.00 -25.83
N ARG A 431 -12.03 -21.33 -25.41
CA ARG A 431 -13.31 -21.98 -25.13
C ARG A 431 -13.99 -22.52 -26.39
N GLU A 432 -13.72 -21.95 -27.56
CA GLU A 432 -14.31 -22.42 -28.82
C GLU A 432 -13.62 -23.70 -29.31
N ALA A 433 -12.29 -23.76 -29.19
CA ALA A 433 -11.51 -24.94 -29.54
C ALA A 433 -11.48 -26.02 -28.43
N GLY A 434 -11.81 -25.65 -27.19
CA GLY A 434 -11.68 -26.53 -26.02
C GLY A 434 -10.22 -26.73 -25.61
N GLU A 435 -9.34 -25.77 -25.92
CA GLU A 435 -7.90 -25.85 -25.69
C GLU A 435 -7.50 -25.05 -24.44
N LEU A 436 -6.58 -25.63 -23.65
CA LEU A 436 -5.94 -25.02 -22.49
C LEU A 436 -4.47 -24.75 -22.79
N TYR A 437 -4.04 -23.54 -22.45
CA TYR A 437 -2.65 -23.12 -22.52
C TYR A 437 -2.12 -23.08 -21.09
N LEU A 438 -1.13 -23.92 -20.79
CA LEU A 438 -0.67 -24.16 -19.44
C LEU A 438 0.78 -23.72 -19.28
N THR A 439 1.07 -22.95 -18.23
CA THR A 439 2.41 -22.55 -17.80
C THR A 439 2.83 -23.36 -16.57
N ASP A 440 4.02 -23.96 -16.61
CA ASP A 440 4.57 -24.82 -15.54
C ASP A 440 5.00 -23.97 -14.33
N THR A 441 4.83 -24.51 -13.12
CA THR A 441 5.30 -23.93 -11.85
C THR A 441 6.59 -24.60 -11.34
N SER A 442 7.27 -25.34 -12.21
CA SER A 442 8.58 -25.99 -12.08
C SER A 442 8.62 -27.27 -11.22
N ALA A 443 8.72 -28.41 -11.91
CA ALA A 443 9.50 -29.58 -11.47
C ALA A 443 9.75 -30.58 -12.63
N GLU A 444 8.85 -30.67 -13.61
CA GLU A 444 8.96 -31.52 -14.79
C GLU A 444 8.21 -30.83 -15.94
N PRO A 445 8.88 -30.44 -17.04
CA PRO A 445 8.23 -29.67 -18.10
C PRO A 445 7.04 -30.45 -18.68
N ILE A 446 5.85 -29.86 -18.60
CA ILE A 446 4.62 -30.37 -19.24
C ILE A 446 4.60 -30.13 -20.77
N TYR A 447 5.78 -30.02 -21.37
CA TYR A 447 6.04 -29.61 -22.75
C TYR A 447 6.88 -30.66 -23.45
N GLY A 448 6.85 -30.71 -24.78
CA GLY A 448 7.61 -31.71 -25.54
C GLY A 448 7.06 -33.14 -25.47
N MET A 449 5.92 -33.34 -24.80
CA MET A 449 5.29 -34.64 -24.66
C MET A 449 4.88 -35.23 -26.01
N ALA A 450 4.86 -36.57 -26.10
CA ALA A 450 4.34 -37.23 -27.29
C ALA A 450 2.84 -36.91 -27.45
N GLY A 451 2.40 -36.62 -28.68
CA GLY A 451 0.99 -36.41 -28.98
C GLY A 451 0.13 -37.60 -28.51
N GLY A 452 -0.98 -37.30 -27.85
CA GLY A 452 -1.87 -38.24 -27.19
C GLY A 452 -1.57 -38.48 -25.71
N THR A 453 -0.59 -37.81 -25.10
CA THR A 453 -0.35 -37.89 -23.65
C THR A 453 -1.56 -37.34 -22.88
N GLU A 454 -2.11 -38.13 -21.97
CA GLU A 454 -3.27 -37.75 -21.16
C GLU A 454 -2.84 -37.30 -19.76
N MET A 455 -3.56 -36.31 -19.22
CA MET A 455 -3.33 -35.76 -17.89
C MET A 455 -4.65 -35.43 -17.20
N THR A 456 -4.69 -35.65 -15.88
CA THR A 456 -5.81 -35.20 -15.04
C THR A 456 -5.41 -33.92 -14.31
N LEU A 457 -6.20 -32.88 -14.51
CA LEU A 457 -6.06 -31.57 -13.87
C LEU A 457 -7.22 -31.36 -12.90
N THR A 458 -6.92 -30.90 -11.69
CA THR A 458 -7.94 -30.67 -10.65
C THR A 458 -7.91 -29.21 -10.21
N LYS A 459 -9.06 -28.53 -10.29
CA LYS A 459 -9.23 -27.21 -9.67
C LYS A 459 -9.69 -27.42 -8.24
N GLU A 460 -8.99 -26.83 -7.27
CA GLU A 460 -9.28 -26.96 -5.85
C GLU A 460 -9.65 -25.60 -5.25
N LYS A 461 -10.57 -25.59 -4.28
CA LYS A 461 -10.95 -24.44 -3.46
C LYS A 461 -10.33 -24.57 -2.10
N VAL A 462 -9.60 -23.54 -1.66
CA VAL A 462 -9.12 -23.47 -0.29
C VAL A 462 -10.30 -23.32 0.67
N SER A 463 -10.40 -24.23 1.63
CA SER A 463 -11.44 -24.23 2.66
C SER A 463 -10.92 -23.70 4.00
N ASP A 464 -9.62 -23.88 4.28
CA ASP A 464 -8.97 -23.45 5.51
C ASP A 464 -7.76 -22.55 5.23
N TYR A 465 -7.74 -21.40 5.89
CA TYR A 465 -6.69 -20.39 5.76
C TYR A 465 -5.92 -20.30 7.09
N ARG A 466 -4.59 -20.37 6.99
CA ARG A 466 -3.67 -20.43 8.13
C ARG A 466 -3.63 -19.14 8.94
N ILE A 467 -3.94 -17.99 8.33
CA ILE A 467 -3.81 -16.67 8.95
C ILE A 467 -5.19 -16.06 9.17
N HIS A 468 -5.63 -16.11 10.42
CA HIS A 468 -6.90 -15.54 10.90
C HIS A 468 -6.64 -14.81 12.22
N TYR A 469 -7.03 -13.53 12.31
CA TYR A 469 -6.81 -12.72 13.51
C TYR A 469 -7.83 -11.60 13.65
N LEU A 470 -7.97 -11.06 14.85
CA LEU A 470 -8.83 -9.90 15.10
C LEU A 470 -7.98 -8.63 15.20
N PRO A 471 -8.06 -7.71 14.22
CA PRO A 471 -7.39 -6.41 14.28
C PRO A 471 -7.90 -5.58 15.45
N GLY A 472 -7.02 -4.83 16.08
CA GLY A 472 -7.36 -3.95 17.18
C GLY A 472 -6.15 -3.54 18.01
N GLU A 473 -6.44 -2.78 19.07
CA GLU A 473 -5.45 -2.35 20.06
C GLU A 473 -5.76 -2.92 21.44
N LEU A 474 -4.70 -3.27 22.16
CA LEU A 474 -4.78 -3.86 23.50
C LEU A 474 -3.76 -3.23 24.43
N LYS A 475 -4.23 -2.42 25.37
CA LYS A 475 -3.41 -1.90 26.47
C LYS A 475 -3.61 -2.74 27.72
N TRP A 476 -2.52 -3.18 28.33
CA TRP A 476 -2.57 -4.13 29.45
C TRP A 476 -1.35 -3.99 30.36
N ARG A 477 -1.31 -4.79 31.43
CA ARG A 477 -0.24 -4.76 32.44
C ARG A 477 1.13 -5.20 31.90
N GLY A 478 1.16 -5.91 30.76
CA GLY A 478 2.38 -6.34 30.08
C GLY A 478 3.01 -7.63 30.60
N ASN A 479 3.74 -8.28 29.71
CA ASN A 479 4.67 -9.36 29.98
C ASN A 479 5.93 -9.13 29.13
N PRO A 480 7.08 -8.79 29.74
CA PRO A 480 8.31 -8.53 29.01
C PRO A 480 8.82 -9.74 28.23
N ALA A 481 8.32 -10.95 28.46
CA ALA A 481 8.70 -12.16 27.75
C ALA A 481 7.93 -12.38 26.42
N LEU A 482 6.99 -11.49 26.11
CA LEU A 482 6.30 -11.41 24.83
C LEU A 482 6.95 -10.35 23.94
N GLU A 483 6.99 -10.61 22.65
CA GLU A 483 7.55 -9.72 21.62
C GLU A 483 6.64 -9.66 20.38
N SER A 484 6.88 -8.67 19.52
CA SER A 484 6.20 -8.61 18.22
C SER A 484 6.50 -9.86 17.39
N GLY A 485 5.47 -10.50 16.84
CA GLY A 485 5.53 -11.81 16.18
C GLY A 485 4.88 -12.94 16.98
N ASP A 486 4.68 -12.78 18.28
CA ASP A 486 3.92 -13.74 19.09
C ASP A 486 2.40 -13.65 18.80
N ILE A 487 1.70 -14.79 18.85
CA ILE A 487 0.22 -14.86 18.81
C ILE A 487 -0.31 -15.08 20.23
N VAL A 488 -1.26 -14.26 20.69
CA VAL A 488 -1.87 -14.39 22.03
C VAL A 488 -3.40 -14.44 21.93
N MET A 489 -4.05 -14.94 22.98
CA MET A 489 -5.51 -14.91 23.10
C MET A 489 -5.95 -13.63 23.82
N ALA A 490 -6.71 -12.77 23.15
CA ALA A 490 -7.35 -11.62 23.79
C ALA A 490 -8.80 -11.96 24.18
N GLU A 491 -9.16 -11.71 25.44
CA GLU A 491 -10.55 -11.84 25.89
C GLU A 491 -11.35 -10.55 25.56
N LYS A 492 -12.46 -10.70 24.83
CA LYS A 492 -13.37 -9.61 24.46
C LYS A 492 -14.32 -9.22 25.59
N ALA A 493 -15.00 -8.09 25.46
CA ALA A 493 -15.99 -7.60 26.43
C ALA A 493 -17.15 -8.61 26.65
N ASP A 494 -17.49 -9.40 25.64
CA ASP A 494 -18.51 -10.46 25.67
C ASP A 494 -18.04 -11.77 26.34
N GLY A 495 -16.77 -11.85 26.77
CA GLY A 495 -16.15 -13.02 27.41
C GLY A 495 -15.62 -14.08 26.43
N SER A 496 -15.82 -13.92 25.12
CA SER A 496 -15.22 -14.78 24.11
C SER A 496 -13.75 -14.39 23.85
N ARG A 497 -12.98 -15.30 23.26
CA ARG A 497 -11.54 -15.11 23.00
C ARG A 497 -11.25 -15.13 21.52
N ALA A 498 -10.26 -14.37 21.08
CA ALA A 498 -9.80 -14.33 19.70
C ALA A 498 -8.27 -14.31 19.62
N HIS A 499 -7.73 -14.84 18.52
CA HIS A 499 -6.32 -14.74 18.20
C HIS A 499 -5.95 -13.28 17.94
N PHE A 500 -4.93 -12.81 18.64
CA PHE A 500 -4.37 -11.47 18.53
C PHE A 500 -2.90 -11.58 18.17
N TYR A 501 -2.57 -11.17 16.96
CA TYR A 501 -1.21 -11.22 16.43
C TYR A 501 -0.51 -9.95 16.90
N ILE A 502 0.56 -10.08 17.69
CA ILE A 502 1.31 -8.91 18.15
C ILE A 502 2.11 -8.37 16.97
N MET A 503 1.51 -7.48 16.17
CA MET A 503 2.16 -6.85 15.02
C MET A 503 3.03 -5.67 15.43
N ALA A 504 2.62 -4.96 16.47
CA ALA A 504 3.44 -3.94 17.12
C ALA A 504 3.27 -4.00 18.64
N GLN A 505 4.34 -3.65 19.35
CA GLN A 505 4.39 -3.62 20.80
C GLN A 505 5.14 -2.37 21.28
N SER A 506 4.52 -1.65 22.22
CA SER A 506 5.21 -0.63 23.03
C SER A 506 5.21 -1.07 24.49
N LEU A 507 6.40 -1.32 25.03
CA LEU A 507 6.62 -1.74 26.40
C LEU A 507 7.27 -0.60 27.19
N LYS A 508 6.55 -0.06 28.17
CA LYS A 508 7.05 1.01 29.04
C LYS A 508 7.37 0.48 30.43
N LEU A 509 8.60 0.70 30.86
CA LEU A 509 9.12 0.32 32.17
C LEU A 509 9.56 1.56 32.94
N SER A 510 8.82 1.95 33.98
CA SER A 510 9.11 3.16 34.80
C SER A 510 8.65 2.97 36.25
N GLY A 511 9.36 2.13 37.01
CA GLY A 511 8.93 1.71 38.36
C GLY A 511 7.71 0.77 38.39
N GLY A 512 7.18 0.44 37.21
CA GLY A 512 6.10 -0.51 36.94
C GLY A 512 6.11 -0.84 35.44
N LEU A 513 5.29 -1.80 35.03
CA LEU A 513 5.20 -2.26 33.65
C LEU A 513 3.86 -1.87 33.02
N SER A 514 3.89 -1.39 31.79
CA SER A 514 2.71 -1.27 30.92
C SER A 514 3.08 -1.68 29.51
N SER A 515 2.16 -2.35 28.83
CA SER A 515 2.31 -2.75 27.44
C SER A 515 1.11 -2.32 26.63
N GLN A 516 1.36 -1.84 25.41
CA GLN A 516 0.37 -1.62 24.38
C GLN A 516 0.72 -2.51 23.19
N LEU A 517 -0.25 -3.29 22.73
CA LEU A 517 -0.13 -4.19 21.59
C LEU A 517 -1.08 -3.72 20.50
N ALA A 518 -0.69 -3.92 19.24
CA ALA A 518 -1.55 -3.66 18.09
C ALA A 518 -1.49 -4.84 17.11
N ALA A 519 -2.66 -5.21 16.60
CA ALA A 519 -2.85 -6.07 15.44
C ALA A 519 -3.55 -5.23 14.38
N LYS A 520 -2.93 -5.00 13.23
CA LYS A 520 -3.44 -4.06 12.23
C LYS A 520 -4.21 -4.79 11.13
N GLY A 521 -5.26 -4.21 10.57
CA GLY A 521 -6.11 -4.90 9.59
C GLY A 521 -7.29 -4.08 9.09
N GLU A 522 -7.03 -2.87 8.59
CA GLU A 522 -8.09 -2.03 8.02
C GLU A 522 -8.75 -2.68 6.79
N ASN A 523 -10.09 -2.67 6.78
CA ASN A 523 -10.87 -2.58 5.55
C ASN A 523 -10.94 -1.09 5.15
N GLU A 524 -10.87 -0.83 3.85
CA GLU A 524 -10.58 0.47 3.22
C GLU A 524 -11.25 1.73 3.81
N THR A 525 -10.55 2.87 3.65
CA THR A 525 -10.94 4.28 3.93
C THR A 525 -10.75 4.86 5.33
N SER A 526 -9.56 4.68 5.91
CA SER A 526 -8.90 5.73 6.69
C SER A 526 -7.44 5.89 6.31
N ALA A 527 -7.16 6.65 5.25
CA ALA A 527 -5.87 7.34 5.12
C ALA A 527 -5.76 8.45 6.18
N ASN A 528 -5.77 8.06 7.46
CA ASN A 528 -5.25 8.88 8.53
C ASN A 528 -3.77 8.52 8.66
N PHE A 529 -2.93 9.36 8.06
CA PHE A 529 -1.50 9.35 8.29
C PHE A 529 -1.21 9.45 9.80
N SER A 530 -0.94 8.30 10.41
CA SER A 530 -0.03 8.20 11.53
C SER A 530 0.86 7.00 11.29
N SER A 531 1.85 7.21 10.44
CA SER A 531 2.96 6.30 10.25
C SER A 531 3.68 6.09 11.59
N ALA A 532 3.32 5.02 12.31
CA ALA A 532 4.24 4.39 13.25
C ALA A 532 5.30 3.65 12.42
N GLY A 533 6.17 4.45 11.82
CA GLY A 533 7.13 4.11 10.79
C GLY A 533 7.64 5.42 10.21
N ASP A 534 8.56 6.08 10.91
CA ASP A 534 9.24 7.29 10.44
C ASP A 534 10.06 6.98 9.17
N GLY A 535 9.36 6.93 8.04
CA GLY A 535 9.93 6.82 6.72
C GLY A 535 10.76 8.06 6.36
N PRO A 536 11.72 7.93 5.43
CA PRO A 536 12.71 8.97 5.12
C PRO A 536 12.14 10.31 4.61
N THR A 537 10.86 10.38 4.27
CA THR A 537 10.19 11.58 3.74
C THR A 537 9.78 12.57 4.85
N ASP A 538 9.36 12.11 6.03
CA ASP A 538 9.00 12.99 7.17
C ASP A 538 10.22 13.42 8.01
N LYS A 539 11.29 12.62 7.96
CA LYS A 539 12.61 13.01 8.46
C LYS A 539 13.23 14.17 7.68
N LYS A 540 12.85 14.41 6.41
CA LYS A 540 13.37 15.57 5.67
C LYS A 540 12.84 16.89 6.21
N LEU A 541 11.53 16.99 6.49
CA LEU A 541 10.95 18.24 7.00
C LEU A 541 11.46 18.54 8.42
N THR A 542 11.50 17.54 9.29
CA THR A 542 11.94 17.72 10.70
C THR A 542 13.46 17.94 10.82
N ARG A 543 14.29 17.27 10.01
CA ARG A 543 15.76 17.46 10.01
C ARG A 543 16.18 18.79 9.36
N VAL A 544 15.39 19.33 8.43
CA VAL A 544 15.59 20.69 7.89
C VAL A 544 15.27 21.75 8.96
N TYR A 545 14.18 21.61 9.73
CA TYR A 545 13.88 22.54 10.83
C TYR A 545 14.90 22.47 11.97
N THR A 546 15.33 21.27 12.38
CA THR A 546 16.31 21.10 13.46
C THR A 546 17.73 21.49 13.02
N SER A 547 18.17 21.13 11.80
CA SER A 547 19.50 21.54 11.31
C SER A 547 19.60 23.05 11.02
N LEU A 548 18.50 23.70 10.63
CA LEU A 548 18.44 25.16 10.49
C LEU A 548 18.46 25.84 11.87
N GLN A 549 17.71 25.32 12.85
CA GLN A 549 17.76 25.79 14.24
C GLN A 549 19.15 25.59 14.86
N GLU A 550 19.79 24.44 14.66
CA GLU A 550 21.16 24.15 15.12
C GLU A 550 22.19 25.02 14.40
N THR A 551 22.04 25.28 13.11
CA THR A 551 22.92 26.19 12.36
C THR A 551 22.73 27.63 12.82
N ILE A 552 21.49 28.06 13.09
CA ILE A 552 21.18 29.36 13.69
C ILE A 552 21.77 29.45 15.10
N LEU A 553 21.65 28.42 15.94
CA LEU A 553 22.21 28.38 17.30
C LEU A 553 23.74 28.30 17.29
N LYS A 554 24.35 27.60 16.33
CA LYS A 554 25.80 27.50 16.12
C LYS A 554 26.38 28.82 15.57
N ALA A 555 25.67 29.49 14.67
CA ALA A 555 26.02 30.83 14.20
C ALA A 555 25.85 31.85 15.33
N THR A 556 24.72 31.80 16.05
CA THR A 556 24.43 32.66 17.20
C THR A 556 25.48 32.48 18.29
N SER A 557 25.78 31.26 18.75
CA SER A 557 26.83 31.01 19.77
C SER A 557 28.24 31.42 19.32
N ARG A 558 28.56 31.32 18.03
CA ARG A 558 29.85 31.81 17.48
C ARG A 558 29.93 33.34 17.43
N ILE A 559 28.81 34.04 17.36
CA ILE A 559 28.72 35.51 17.28
C ILE A 559 28.53 36.12 18.68
N THR A 560 27.61 35.58 19.48
CA THR A 560 27.24 36.06 20.81
C THR A 560 28.09 35.33 21.87
N GLY A 561 29.35 35.73 22.05
CA GLY A 561 30.22 35.16 23.09
C GLY A 561 31.72 35.24 22.85
N GLN A 562 32.15 35.65 21.66
CA GLN A 562 33.57 35.91 21.39
C GLN A 562 34.01 37.22 22.04
N SER A 563 35.10 37.17 22.80
CA SER A 563 35.77 38.35 23.36
C SER A 563 37.09 38.56 22.62
N GLY A 564 37.21 39.67 21.88
CA GLY A 564 38.39 40.00 21.08
C GLY A 564 38.07 40.32 19.62
N GLY A 565 39.07 40.84 18.91
CA GLY A 565 38.99 41.36 17.53
C GLY A 565 39.35 42.84 17.47
N TYR A 566 40.14 43.22 16.46
CA TYR A 566 40.55 44.61 16.25
C TYR A 566 39.69 45.23 15.17
N VAL A 567 38.97 46.30 15.52
CA VAL A 567 38.22 47.10 14.56
C VAL A 567 39.13 48.20 14.02
N VAL A 568 39.41 48.17 12.73
CA VAL A 568 40.19 49.20 12.03
C VAL A 568 39.30 49.87 11.00
N ILE A 569 39.17 51.19 11.10
CA ILE A 569 38.57 52.02 10.06
C ILE A 569 39.73 52.48 9.19
N ASN A 570 39.82 51.95 7.97
CA ASN A 570 40.88 52.29 7.04
C ASN A 570 40.38 53.43 6.13
N GLU A 571 41.02 54.59 6.24
CA GLU A 571 40.63 55.82 5.54
C GLU A 571 41.45 56.00 4.25
N ASN A 572 40.85 56.64 3.26
CA ASN A 572 41.56 57.18 2.10
C ASN A 572 41.51 58.73 2.12
N ASP A 573 42.08 59.38 1.11
CA ASP A 573 42.12 60.84 0.99
C ASP A 573 40.74 61.55 1.00
N ARG A 574 39.63 60.79 1.02
CA ARG A 574 38.24 61.27 1.02
C ARG A 574 37.42 60.79 2.24
N GLY A 575 38.04 60.16 3.24
CA GLY A 575 37.39 59.66 4.45
C GLY A 575 37.40 58.12 4.58
N PRO A 576 36.59 57.53 5.47
CA PRO A 576 36.61 56.09 5.73
C PRO A 576 36.24 55.29 4.48
N ALA A 577 37.18 54.49 3.98
CA ALA A 577 37.01 53.67 2.79
C ALA A 577 36.39 52.31 3.12
N GLU A 578 36.73 51.75 4.29
CA GLU A 578 36.31 50.42 4.72
C GLU A 578 36.42 50.22 6.23
N ILE A 579 35.64 49.28 6.74
CA ILE A 579 35.69 48.77 8.10
C ILE A 579 36.27 47.36 8.05
N LEU A 580 37.27 47.10 8.89
CA LEU A 580 37.93 45.81 9.03
C LEU A 580 37.75 45.30 10.45
N ILE A 581 37.36 44.03 10.61
CA ILE A 581 37.42 43.30 11.88
C ILE A 581 38.43 42.18 11.70
N MET A 582 39.52 42.23 12.48
CA MET A 582 40.72 41.41 12.25
C MET A 582 41.18 40.68 13.50
N ASP A 583 41.96 39.62 13.30
CA ASP A 583 42.63 38.86 14.36
C ASP A 583 43.90 39.54 14.93
N THR A 584 44.45 40.55 14.25
CA THR A 584 45.56 41.42 14.72
C THR A 584 45.25 42.90 14.47
N ASP A 585 45.95 43.81 15.14
CA ASP A 585 45.80 45.27 14.96
C ASP A 585 46.50 45.82 13.69
N ASP A 586 47.47 45.08 13.13
CA ASP A 586 48.09 45.39 11.84
C ASP A 586 47.40 44.64 10.67
N ILE A 587 46.93 45.41 9.69
CA ILE A 587 46.29 44.92 8.44
C ILE A 587 47.21 43.95 7.69
N ARG A 588 48.54 44.16 7.74
CA ARG A 588 49.52 43.36 6.99
C ARG A 588 49.73 41.97 7.57
N THR A 589 49.47 41.79 8.86
CA THR A 589 49.66 40.52 9.55
C THR A 589 48.35 39.74 9.77
N ALA A 590 47.22 40.40 9.56
CA ALA A 590 45.90 39.81 9.75
C ALA A 590 45.65 38.65 8.77
N LYS A 591 45.09 37.55 9.28
CA LYS A 591 44.71 36.37 8.49
C LYS A 591 43.20 36.19 8.45
N LYS A 592 42.51 36.45 9.55
CA LYS A 592 41.04 36.37 9.64
C LYS A 592 40.48 37.78 9.55
N VAL A 593 39.98 38.16 8.38
CA VAL A 593 39.54 39.52 8.08
C VAL A 593 38.08 39.51 7.64
N TRP A 594 37.23 40.19 8.42
CA TRP A 594 35.95 40.69 7.92
C TRP A 594 36.18 42.07 7.33
N ARG A 595 35.78 42.27 6.08
CA ARG A 595 35.89 43.54 5.37
C ARG A 595 34.51 44.04 4.99
N TRP A 596 34.25 45.34 5.17
CA TRP A 596 33.04 46.00 4.73
C TRP A 596 33.34 47.35 4.10
N ASN A 597 32.94 47.54 2.83
CA ASN A 597 33.01 48.81 2.11
C ASN A 597 31.79 48.98 1.18
N GLN A 598 31.80 50.04 0.36
CA GLN A 598 30.71 50.31 -0.59
C GLN A 598 30.48 49.16 -1.60
N GLY A 599 31.50 48.36 -1.91
CA GLY A 599 31.41 47.23 -2.82
C GLY A 599 30.86 45.94 -2.21
N GLY A 600 30.69 45.87 -0.89
CA GLY A 600 30.13 44.70 -0.21
C GLY A 600 30.76 44.39 1.15
N LEU A 601 30.37 43.25 1.72
CA LEU A 601 30.92 42.68 2.94
C LEU A 601 31.42 41.25 2.71
N GLY A 602 32.55 40.86 3.30
CA GLY A 602 33.06 39.51 3.14
C GLY A 602 34.06 39.07 4.20
N TYR A 603 34.20 37.76 4.34
CA TYR A 603 35.17 37.11 5.22
C TYR A 603 36.28 36.46 4.42
N SER A 604 37.53 36.67 4.86
CA SER A 604 38.70 35.93 4.38
C SER A 604 39.43 35.28 5.54
N SER A 605 39.85 34.03 5.33
CA SER A 605 40.79 33.31 6.19
C SER A 605 42.26 33.44 5.74
N ASN A 606 42.51 34.17 4.65
CA ASN A 606 43.83 34.31 4.02
C ASN A 606 44.39 35.75 4.09
N GLY A 607 43.73 36.64 4.84
CA GLY A 607 44.17 38.01 5.09
C GLY A 607 43.47 39.08 4.25
N TYR A 608 43.96 40.32 4.37
CA TYR A 608 43.31 41.53 3.82
C TYR A 608 43.11 41.54 2.30
N ASN A 609 43.96 40.86 1.53
CA ASN A 609 43.85 40.81 0.08
C ASN A 609 42.89 39.72 -0.44
N GLY A 610 42.27 38.94 0.45
CA GLY A 610 41.41 37.82 0.08
C GLY A 610 42.19 36.56 -0.31
N PRO A 611 41.55 35.60 -1.00
CA PRO A 611 40.18 35.64 -1.53
C PRO A 611 39.10 35.68 -0.44
N TYR A 612 37.94 36.25 -0.79
CA TYR A 612 36.76 36.32 0.07
C TYR A 612 35.75 35.24 -0.37
N GLY A 613 35.92 34.02 0.14
CA GLY A 613 35.08 32.87 -0.23
C GLY A 613 33.67 32.90 0.37
N THR A 614 33.39 33.87 1.24
CA THR A 614 32.05 34.15 1.79
C THR A 614 31.83 35.66 1.75
N ALA A 615 30.97 36.15 0.85
CA ALA A 615 30.76 37.58 0.65
C ALA A 615 29.34 37.91 0.15
N VAL A 616 28.90 39.13 0.42
CA VAL A 616 27.73 39.76 -0.19
C VAL A 616 28.21 41.01 -0.93
N THR A 617 28.03 41.06 -2.24
CA THR A 617 28.45 42.21 -3.07
C THR A 617 27.38 43.30 -3.08
N GLN A 618 27.77 44.53 -3.43
CA GLN A 618 26.84 45.66 -3.54
C GLN A 618 25.73 45.43 -4.58
N ASP A 619 25.97 44.56 -5.56
CA ASP A 619 25.05 44.22 -6.63
C ASP A 619 24.05 43.11 -6.22
N GLY A 620 24.12 42.67 -4.96
CA GLY A 620 23.20 41.68 -4.37
C GLY A 620 23.63 40.23 -4.57
N GLU A 621 24.84 39.98 -5.08
CA GLU A 621 25.37 38.62 -5.24
C GLU A 621 25.85 38.07 -3.90
N ILE A 622 25.53 36.80 -3.63
CA ILE A 622 26.00 36.08 -2.44
C ILE A 622 27.01 35.03 -2.89
N VAL A 623 28.26 35.21 -2.52
CA VAL A 623 29.35 34.26 -2.77
C VAL A 623 29.49 33.38 -1.53
N GLY A 624 29.30 32.07 -1.67
CA GLY A 624 29.51 31.10 -0.60
C GLY A 624 29.93 29.76 -1.19
N SER A 625 30.95 29.11 -0.62
CA SER A 625 31.47 27.82 -1.11
C SER A 625 30.48 26.65 -0.91
N TYR A 626 29.47 26.82 -0.05
CA TYR A 626 28.42 25.82 0.19
C TYR A 626 27.08 26.55 0.40
N ILE A 627 26.09 26.25 -0.44
CA ILE A 627 24.67 26.52 -0.17
C ILE A 627 24.09 25.18 0.28
N GLN A 628 23.53 25.12 1.49
CA GLN A 628 22.92 23.90 2.00
C GLN A 628 21.75 23.49 1.09
N ALA A 629 21.67 22.22 0.70
CA ALA A 629 20.57 21.73 -0.14
C ALA A 629 19.21 22.12 0.48
N GLU A 630 18.25 22.51 -0.37
CA GLU A 630 16.89 22.95 0.00
C GLU A 630 16.79 24.26 0.84
N SER A 631 17.91 24.96 1.12
CA SER A 631 17.89 26.25 1.84
C SER A 631 17.40 27.45 0.99
N ILE A 632 17.23 27.24 -0.33
CA ILE A 632 16.64 28.20 -1.26
C ILE A 632 15.50 27.49 -2.00
N ALA A 633 14.29 28.02 -1.90
CA ALA A 633 13.16 27.53 -2.71
C ALA A 633 13.48 27.71 -4.21
N GLY A 634 13.38 26.65 -5.01
CA GLY A 634 13.76 26.65 -6.43
C GLY A 634 13.09 27.76 -7.25
N SER A 635 11.88 28.17 -6.88
CA SER A 635 11.13 29.28 -7.47
C SER A 635 11.79 30.66 -7.31
N LYS A 636 12.83 30.79 -6.47
CA LYS A 636 13.59 32.03 -6.27
C LYS A 636 14.97 32.03 -6.96
N LEU A 637 15.31 30.96 -7.69
CA LEU A 637 16.53 30.89 -8.49
C LEU A 637 16.24 31.34 -9.93
N LYS A 638 16.85 32.45 -10.34
CA LYS A 638 16.81 32.88 -11.74
C LYS A 638 17.96 32.19 -12.48
N ILE A 639 17.64 31.13 -13.22
CA ILE A 639 18.60 30.34 -14.00
C ILE A 639 18.61 30.85 -15.45
N ASP A 640 19.80 31.04 -16.03
CA ASP A 640 19.93 31.47 -17.43
C ASP A 640 19.47 30.38 -18.41
N SER A 641 18.78 30.80 -19.47
CA SER A 641 18.37 29.96 -20.61
C SER A 641 19.44 29.00 -21.15
N GLN A 642 20.71 29.41 -21.20
CA GLN A 642 21.78 28.56 -21.74
C GLN A 642 22.16 27.38 -20.83
N VAL A 643 21.90 27.49 -19.52
CA VAL A 643 22.09 26.41 -18.56
C VAL A 643 20.91 25.45 -18.62
N ILE A 644 19.70 25.98 -18.82
CA ILE A 644 18.48 25.19 -19.04
C ILE A 644 18.63 24.30 -20.27
N GLU A 645 19.12 24.83 -21.39
CA GLU A 645 19.32 24.04 -22.62
C GLU A 645 20.31 22.87 -22.43
N LYS A 646 21.35 23.05 -21.61
CA LYS A 646 22.31 21.97 -21.30
C LYS A 646 21.72 20.90 -20.38
N ILE A 647 20.90 21.30 -19.41
CA ILE A 647 20.20 20.36 -18.52
C ILE A 647 19.19 19.54 -19.33
N VAL A 648 18.41 20.20 -20.20
CA VAL A 648 17.45 19.52 -21.09
C VAL A 648 18.16 18.58 -22.07
N ALA A 649 19.31 18.97 -22.62
CA ALA A 649 20.10 18.10 -23.49
C ALA A 649 20.65 16.86 -22.76
N GLY A 650 21.08 16.99 -21.50
CA GLY A 650 21.56 15.87 -20.69
C GLY A 650 20.45 14.91 -20.22
N ILE A 651 19.23 15.42 -19.99
CA ILE A 651 18.05 14.61 -19.67
C ILE A 651 17.62 13.79 -20.89
N ASN A 652 17.55 14.41 -22.07
CA ASN A 652 17.16 13.72 -23.31
C ASN A 652 18.20 12.69 -23.79
N ALA A 653 19.45 12.81 -23.33
CA ALA A 653 20.51 11.85 -23.60
C ALA A 653 20.60 10.71 -22.57
N GLY A 654 19.78 10.72 -21.51
CA GLY A 654 19.79 9.70 -20.44
C GLY A 654 20.99 9.79 -19.48
N GLU A 655 21.81 10.85 -19.56
CA GLU A 655 23.06 10.99 -18.79
C GLU A 655 22.86 11.66 -17.41
N GLN A 656 21.67 12.16 -17.09
CA GLN A 656 21.38 12.89 -15.85
C GLN A 656 20.06 12.42 -15.20
N LYS A 657 20.13 11.83 -13.99
CA LYS A 657 18.96 11.50 -13.15
C LYS A 657 18.78 12.58 -12.06
N ILE A 658 17.59 13.13 -11.91
CA ILE A 658 17.23 14.07 -10.83
C ILE A 658 16.48 13.31 -9.73
N ASN A 659 17.11 13.16 -8.56
CA ASN A 659 16.50 12.57 -7.37
C ASN A 659 15.98 13.67 -6.42
N SER A 660 14.89 14.33 -6.77
CA SER A 660 14.03 15.07 -5.82
C SER A 660 12.69 15.42 -6.46
N ALA A 661 11.65 14.70 -6.09
CA ALA A 661 10.30 14.84 -6.62
C ALA A 661 9.62 16.16 -6.18
N SER A 662 9.28 16.97 -7.17
CA SER A 662 8.00 17.66 -7.28
C SER A 662 7.76 17.81 -8.77
N LEU A 663 7.22 16.76 -9.40
CA LEU A 663 6.50 16.95 -10.64
C LEU A 663 5.31 17.84 -10.29
N ASP A 664 5.29 19.07 -10.81
CA ASP A 664 4.02 19.73 -11.04
C ASP A 664 3.32 18.87 -12.09
N ILE A 665 2.46 17.97 -11.61
CA ILE A 665 1.60 17.14 -12.46
C ILE A 665 0.64 18.13 -13.12
N ASP A 666 0.77 18.30 -14.43
CA ASP A 666 -0.15 19.13 -15.20
C ASP A 666 -1.58 18.62 -14.95
N SER A 667 -2.55 19.54 -14.86
CA SER A 667 -3.94 19.15 -14.57
C SER A 667 -4.54 18.18 -15.61
N GLU A 668 -3.92 18.07 -16.79
CA GLU A 668 -4.25 17.05 -17.78
C GLU A 668 -3.82 15.65 -17.33
N ASP A 669 -2.65 15.48 -16.71
CA ASP A 669 -2.17 14.21 -16.17
C ASP A 669 -2.94 13.77 -14.91
N ILE A 670 -3.44 14.70 -14.09
CA ILE A 670 -4.40 14.36 -13.02
C ILE A 670 -5.74 13.93 -13.61
N SER A 671 -6.16 14.54 -14.73
CA SER A 671 -7.38 14.12 -15.41
C SER A 671 -7.24 12.74 -16.06
N GLU A 672 -6.05 12.41 -16.57
CA GLU A 672 -5.72 11.08 -17.07
C GLU A 672 -5.50 10.06 -15.96
N ALA A 673 -4.89 10.44 -14.84
CA ALA A 673 -4.72 9.58 -13.67
C ALA A 673 -6.05 9.30 -12.96
N ILE A 674 -6.98 10.26 -12.92
CA ILE A 674 -8.35 10.04 -12.45
C ILE A 674 -9.13 9.20 -13.48
N LYS A 675 -8.90 9.37 -14.78
CA LYS A 675 -9.42 8.42 -15.79
C LYS A 675 -8.81 7.02 -15.61
N MET A 676 -7.53 6.90 -15.28
CA MET A 676 -6.79 5.64 -15.12
C MET A 676 -7.15 4.91 -13.82
N GLN A 677 -7.32 5.60 -12.69
CA GLN A 677 -7.82 4.99 -11.45
C GLN A 677 -9.29 4.59 -11.52
N VAL A 678 -10.07 5.22 -12.43
CA VAL A 678 -11.46 4.83 -12.73
C VAL A 678 -11.55 3.86 -13.90
N SER A 679 -10.45 3.55 -14.58
CA SER A 679 -10.38 2.54 -15.64
C SER A 679 -9.50 1.36 -15.21
N GLN A 680 -10.05 0.49 -14.36
CA GLN A 680 -9.87 -0.93 -14.65
C GLN A 680 -10.35 -1.12 -16.09
N SER A 681 -9.50 -1.65 -16.97
CA SER A 681 -9.77 -1.87 -18.40
C SER A 681 -11.23 -2.27 -18.69
N GLY A 682 -12.04 -1.29 -19.08
CA GLY A 682 -13.49 -1.41 -19.28
C GLY A 682 -14.19 -0.08 -18.94
N GLY A 683 -15.15 0.35 -19.77
CA GLY A 683 -15.67 1.73 -19.70
C GLY A 683 -16.41 2.11 -18.42
N THR A 684 -16.59 3.41 -18.22
CA THR A 684 -17.39 3.98 -17.12
C THR A 684 -18.89 3.79 -17.33
N ASN A 685 -19.66 3.60 -16.25
CA ASN A 685 -21.13 3.51 -16.33
C ASN A 685 -21.74 4.74 -17.02
N LYS A 686 -22.64 4.53 -17.97
CA LYS A 686 -23.34 5.57 -18.75
C LYS A 686 -24.70 5.95 -18.15
N ILE A 687 -25.18 5.25 -17.13
CA ILE A 687 -26.47 5.50 -16.48
C ILE A 687 -26.24 6.32 -15.21
N CYS A 688 -26.77 7.54 -15.16
CA CYS A 688 -26.74 8.37 -13.95
C CYS A 688 -27.74 7.85 -12.91
N ASN A 689 -27.40 7.97 -11.63
CA ASN A 689 -28.22 7.53 -10.50
C ASN A 689 -28.73 6.08 -10.68
N SER A 690 -27.87 5.18 -11.19
CA SER A 690 -28.31 3.86 -11.66
C SER A 690 -28.81 2.92 -10.56
N VAL A 691 -28.60 3.29 -9.30
CA VAL A 691 -28.99 2.52 -8.09
C VAL A 691 -29.87 3.33 -7.12
N GLY A 692 -30.33 4.52 -7.52
CA GLY A 692 -31.27 5.32 -6.72
C GLY A 692 -30.65 6.02 -5.50
N ALA A 693 -29.34 6.22 -5.49
CA ALA A 693 -28.62 6.96 -4.44
C ALA A 693 -29.15 8.39 -4.26
N TYR A 694 -29.62 9.02 -5.34
CA TYR A 694 -30.17 10.39 -5.37
C TYR A 694 -31.71 10.42 -5.42
N GLY A 695 -32.37 9.40 -4.87
CA GLY A 695 -33.81 9.24 -5.03
C GLY A 695 -34.16 8.76 -6.44
N LEU A 696 -35.31 9.21 -6.95
CA LEU A 696 -35.74 8.94 -8.33
C LEU A 696 -35.33 10.05 -9.30
N GLN A 697 -34.37 10.91 -8.94
CA GLN A 697 -33.87 11.95 -9.84
C GLN A 697 -33.21 11.31 -11.08
N GLY A 698 -33.50 11.85 -12.26
CA GLY A 698 -33.11 11.24 -13.52
C GLY A 698 -33.96 10.03 -13.92
N TRP A 699 -35.02 9.71 -13.16
CA TRP A 699 -35.95 8.62 -13.44
C TRP A 699 -37.41 9.09 -13.41
N ILE A 700 -38.23 8.47 -14.25
CA ILE A 700 -39.67 8.71 -14.42
C ILE A 700 -40.40 7.45 -13.94
N PRO A 701 -40.92 7.43 -12.70
CA PRO A 701 -41.64 6.28 -12.17
C PRO A 701 -43.08 6.22 -12.70
N ALA A 702 -43.56 5.01 -12.94
CA ALA A 702 -44.96 4.69 -13.17
C ALA A 702 -45.38 3.60 -12.16
N GLY A 703 -46.00 4.02 -11.06
CA GLY A 703 -46.30 3.18 -9.89
C GLY A 703 -45.41 3.52 -8.69
N ASP A 704 -45.62 2.81 -7.59
CA ASP A 704 -44.96 3.08 -6.31
C ASP A 704 -43.59 2.39 -6.27
N ILE A 705 -42.55 3.08 -6.76
CA ILE A 705 -41.18 2.55 -6.80
C ILE A 705 -40.50 2.75 -5.45
N GLU A 706 -40.11 1.65 -4.82
CA GLU A 706 -39.38 1.67 -3.56
C GLU A 706 -37.86 1.65 -3.80
N ARG A 707 -37.11 2.28 -2.90
CA ARG A 707 -35.64 2.23 -2.89
C ARG A 707 -35.18 1.45 -1.67
N LEU A 708 -34.33 0.46 -1.89
CA LEU A 708 -33.84 -0.43 -0.85
C LEU A 708 -32.35 -0.17 -0.59
N ASN A 709 -31.97 -0.13 0.69
CA ASN A 709 -30.59 0.12 1.15
C ASN A 709 -30.27 -0.60 2.48
N GLY A 710 -30.97 -1.71 2.76
CA GLY A 710 -30.83 -2.48 3.99
C GLY A 710 -29.64 -3.45 3.96
N GLU A 711 -29.49 -4.23 5.03
CA GLU A 711 -28.46 -5.28 5.18
C GLU A 711 -28.41 -6.23 3.99
N GLU A 712 -29.57 -6.66 3.49
CA GLU A 712 -29.63 -7.58 2.35
C GLU A 712 -29.00 -6.98 1.09
N GLN A 713 -29.26 -5.71 0.78
CA GLN A 713 -28.66 -5.05 -0.37
C GLN A 713 -27.15 -4.87 -0.18
N LYS A 714 -26.72 -4.47 1.02
CA LYS A 714 -25.29 -4.29 1.35
C LYS A 714 -24.47 -5.58 1.24
N ILE A 715 -25.09 -6.74 1.47
CA ILE A 715 -24.43 -8.04 1.36
C ILE A 715 -24.35 -8.52 -0.10
N ASN A 716 -25.39 -8.25 -0.91
CA ASN A 716 -25.55 -8.88 -2.22
C ASN A 716 -25.21 -7.96 -3.41
N LEU A 717 -25.01 -6.66 -3.19
CA LEU A 717 -24.80 -5.66 -4.24
C LEU A 717 -23.56 -4.83 -3.92
N ILE A 718 -22.76 -4.53 -4.95
CA ILE A 718 -21.58 -3.65 -4.86
C ILE A 718 -22.00 -2.26 -4.39
N SER A 719 -23.10 -1.74 -4.95
CA SER A 719 -23.67 -0.44 -4.56
C SER A 719 -24.38 -0.44 -3.20
N GLY A 720 -24.69 -1.63 -2.66
CA GLY A 720 -25.53 -1.78 -1.48
C GLY A 720 -26.96 -1.22 -1.62
N ARG A 721 -27.42 -0.94 -2.86
CA ARG A 721 -28.71 -0.28 -3.13
C ARG A 721 -29.44 -0.86 -4.33
N ALA A 722 -30.78 -0.81 -4.29
CA ALA A 722 -31.63 -1.31 -5.37
C ALA A 722 -32.92 -0.52 -5.54
N PHE A 723 -33.49 -0.57 -6.74
CA PHE A 723 -34.89 -0.24 -7.00
C PHE A 723 -35.76 -1.49 -6.81
N SER A 724 -36.91 -1.34 -6.15
CA SER A 724 -37.94 -2.36 -6.00
C SER A 724 -39.19 -1.92 -6.74
N LEU A 725 -39.55 -2.66 -7.79
CA LEU A 725 -40.72 -2.42 -8.62
C LEU A 725 -41.83 -3.40 -8.21
N PRO A 726 -42.98 -2.93 -7.70
CA PRO A 726 -44.13 -3.79 -7.46
C PRO A 726 -44.81 -4.23 -8.78
N ALA A 727 -45.77 -5.14 -8.68
CA ALA A 727 -46.49 -5.67 -9.84
C ALA A 727 -47.14 -4.55 -10.67
N GLY A 728 -46.86 -4.54 -11.97
CA GLY A 728 -47.38 -3.55 -12.93
C GLY A 728 -46.62 -2.22 -12.95
N ALA A 729 -45.60 -2.03 -12.11
CA ALA A 729 -44.83 -0.80 -12.07
C ALA A 729 -43.74 -0.75 -13.15
N ALA A 730 -43.36 0.45 -13.55
CA ALA A 730 -42.26 0.72 -14.46
C ALA A 730 -41.40 1.90 -14.01
N LEU A 731 -40.14 1.92 -14.41
CA LEU A 731 -39.20 3.01 -14.14
C LEU A 731 -38.40 3.29 -15.42
N GLU A 732 -38.48 4.52 -15.93
CA GLU A 732 -37.78 4.93 -17.16
C GLU A 732 -36.74 6.01 -16.88
N SER A 733 -35.59 5.99 -17.54
CA SER A 733 -34.61 7.08 -17.41
C SER A 733 -35.13 8.34 -18.09
N ASP A 734 -34.99 9.49 -17.43
CA ASP A 734 -35.36 10.79 -17.98
C ASP A 734 -34.28 11.26 -18.97
N ALA A 735 -34.57 11.13 -20.27
CA ALA A 735 -33.68 11.53 -21.35
C ALA A 735 -33.26 13.01 -21.33
N VAL A 736 -34.05 13.89 -20.68
CA VAL A 736 -33.75 15.32 -20.56
C VAL A 736 -32.89 15.60 -19.32
N ALA A 737 -33.23 14.99 -18.18
CA ALA A 737 -32.53 15.24 -16.92
C ALA A 737 -31.22 14.42 -16.77
N ALA A 738 -31.15 13.24 -17.38
CA ALA A 738 -30.03 12.30 -17.30
C ALA A 738 -29.76 11.62 -18.67
N PRO A 739 -29.28 12.38 -19.68
CA PRO A 739 -29.13 11.85 -21.03
C PRO A 739 -28.06 10.75 -21.11
N ILE A 740 -28.44 9.58 -21.63
CA ILE A 740 -27.50 8.51 -21.96
C ILE A 740 -26.90 8.78 -23.34
N ARG A 741 -25.57 8.68 -23.46
CA ARG A 741 -24.81 8.98 -24.68
C ARG A 741 -23.97 7.76 -25.07
N LEU A 742 -24.23 7.22 -26.25
CA LEU A 742 -23.50 6.07 -26.84
C LEU A 742 -22.92 6.46 -28.21
N THR A 743 -21.86 5.78 -28.61
CA THR A 743 -21.10 6.05 -29.83
C THR A 743 -21.35 4.96 -30.88
N ALA A 744 -21.41 5.34 -32.16
CA ALA A 744 -21.53 4.38 -33.27
C ALA A 744 -20.33 3.45 -33.33
N SER A 745 -20.57 2.22 -33.78
CA SER A 745 -19.53 1.21 -34.04
C SER A 745 -18.75 0.81 -32.78
N VAL A 746 -19.32 1.06 -31.60
CA VAL A 746 -18.80 0.65 -30.31
C VAL A 746 -19.71 -0.44 -29.72
N SER A 747 -19.08 -1.45 -29.10
CA SER A 747 -19.77 -2.50 -28.37
C SER A 747 -19.95 -2.11 -26.90
N TYR A 748 -21.15 -2.33 -26.38
CA TYR A 748 -21.52 -2.03 -25.01
C TYR A 748 -22.09 -3.28 -24.33
N THR A 749 -21.97 -3.33 -23.00
CA THR A 749 -22.62 -4.32 -22.17
C THR A 749 -23.61 -3.63 -21.23
N LEU A 750 -24.83 -4.16 -21.18
CA LEU A 750 -25.86 -3.81 -20.20
C LEU A 750 -25.93 -4.94 -19.18
N SER A 751 -25.74 -4.63 -17.89
CA SER A 751 -25.83 -5.62 -16.82
C SER A 751 -26.55 -5.08 -15.58
N ALA A 752 -27.10 -6.00 -14.80
CA ALA A 752 -27.69 -5.69 -13.50
C ALA A 752 -27.75 -6.95 -12.61
N VAL A 753 -27.84 -6.75 -11.30
CA VAL A 753 -28.11 -7.82 -10.33
C VAL A 753 -29.57 -7.73 -9.91
N ILE A 754 -30.34 -8.79 -10.20
CA ILE A 754 -31.79 -8.82 -10.08
C ILE A 754 -32.20 -9.91 -9.08
N LYS A 755 -33.14 -9.57 -8.20
CA LYS A 755 -33.86 -10.51 -7.35
C LYS A 755 -35.34 -10.44 -7.72
N HIS A 756 -35.91 -11.58 -8.09
CA HIS A 756 -37.30 -11.72 -8.46
C HIS A 756 -37.96 -12.82 -7.64
N ASN A 757 -39.20 -12.63 -7.21
CA ASN A 757 -39.96 -13.70 -6.56
C ASN A 757 -41.37 -13.76 -7.16
N ASP A 758 -41.67 -14.85 -7.86
CA ASP A 758 -42.93 -15.05 -8.59
C ASP A 758 -43.30 -13.86 -9.48
N CYS A 759 -42.29 -13.22 -10.09
CA CYS A 759 -42.48 -12.10 -10.99
C CYS A 759 -41.83 -12.39 -12.34
N TYR A 760 -42.27 -11.64 -13.35
CA TYR A 760 -41.56 -11.48 -14.62
C TYR A 760 -41.33 -10.00 -14.78
N GLY A 761 -40.07 -9.61 -14.96
CA GLY A 761 -39.68 -8.24 -15.22
C GLY A 761 -38.65 -8.15 -16.33
N SER A 762 -38.52 -6.96 -16.88
CA SER A 762 -37.61 -6.68 -17.99
C SER A 762 -36.82 -5.41 -17.74
N LEU A 763 -35.55 -5.43 -18.15
CA LEU A 763 -34.66 -4.29 -18.28
C LEU A 763 -34.36 -4.12 -19.77
N GLN A 764 -34.68 -2.96 -20.33
CA GLN A 764 -34.52 -2.65 -21.75
C GLN A 764 -33.70 -1.38 -21.95
N LEU A 765 -32.81 -1.38 -22.94
CA LEU A 765 -32.22 -0.17 -23.51
C LEU A 765 -32.87 0.10 -24.86
N ILE A 766 -33.44 1.30 -24.99
CA ILE A 766 -34.22 1.73 -26.15
C ILE A 766 -33.50 2.92 -26.79
N SER A 767 -33.27 2.86 -28.09
CA SER A 767 -32.71 3.96 -28.90
C SER A 767 -33.74 5.07 -29.14
N GLY A 768 -33.28 6.26 -29.53
CA GLY A 768 -34.15 7.40 -29.83
C GLY A 768 -35.14 7.18 -30.99
N SER A 769 -34.88 6.19 -31.85
CA SER A 769 -35.80 5.74 -32.91
C SER A 769 -36.85 4.73 -32.42
N GLY A 770 -36.77 4.28 -31.17
CA GLY A 770 -37.67 3.31 -30.54
C GLY A 770 -37.26 1.85 -30.68
N ASN A 771 -36.06 1.54 -31.21
CA ASN A 771 -35.56 0.17 -31.29
C ASN A 771 -34.99 -0.27 -29.94
N ILE A 772 -35.33 -1.48 -29.49
CA ILE A 772 -34.71 -2.12 -28.32
C ILE A 772 -33.34 -2.66 -28.76
N LEU A 773 -32.27 -2.14 -28.18
CA LEU A 773 -30.90 -2.54 -28.49
C LEU A 773 -30.38 -3.64 -27.58
N ALA A 774 -30.85 -3.66 -26.33
CA ALA A 774 -30.55 -4.67 -25.34
C ALA A 774 -31.77 -4.93 -24.47
N GLN A 775 -31.99 -6.19 -24.12
CA GLN A 775 -33.06 -6.61 -23.23
C GLN A 775 -32.60 -7.76 -22.34
N ILE A 776 -32.88 -7.63 -21.06
CA ILE A 776 -32.73 -8.65 -20.03
C ILE A 776 -34.13 -8.95 -19.49
N ASP A 777 -34.59 -10.18 -19.67
CA ASP A 777 -35.82 -10.68 -19.08
C ASP A 777 -35.49 -11.59 -17.90
N ALA A 778 -36.01 -11.26 -16.72
CA ALA A 778 -35.78 -12.03 -15.50
C ALA A 778 -37.12 -12.36 -14.84
N GLY A 779 -37.32 -13.65 -14.54
CA GLY A 779 -38.55 -14.11 -13.92
C GLY A 779 -38.56 -15.59 -13.54
N GLY A 780 -39.53 -15.97 -12.72
CA GLY A 780 -39.66 -17.30 -12.14
C GLY A 780 -39.72 -17.30 -10.62
N SER A 781 -39.82 -18.50 -10.04
CA SER A 781 -39.88 -18.72 -8.59
C SER A 781 -38.47 -18.89 -8.02
N GLY A 782 -37.84 -17.81 -7.55
CA GLY A 782 -36.47 -17.87 -7.03
C GLY A 782 -36.02 -16.56 -6.41
N GLY A 783 -36.32 -16.35 -5.12
CA GLY A 783 -36.01 -15.10 -4.40
C GLY A 783 -34.52 -14.85 -4.08
N SER A 784 -33.58 -15.41 -4.83
CA SER A 784 -32.14 -15.15 -4.69
C SER A 784 -31.68 -14.07 -5.69
N TRP A 785 -30.64 -13.32 -5.33
CA TRP A 785 -30.00 -12.37 -6.25
C TRP A 785 -29.25 -13.11 -7.35
N GLN A 786 -29.42 -12.69 -8.60
CA GLN A 786 -28.74 -13.24 -9.78
C GLN A 786 -28.26 -12.11 -10.68
N LYS A 787 -27.07 -12.24 -11.24
CA LYS A 787 -26.51 -11.28 -12.20
C LYS A 787 -26.97 -11.62 -13.61
N TYR A 788 -27.39 -10.60 -14.36
CA TYR A 788 -27.76 -10.69 -15.76
C TYR A 788 -26.95 -9.68 -16.57
N GLU A 789 -26.57 -10.07 -17.78
CA GLU A 789 -25.80 -9.22 -18.69
C GLU A 789 -26.14 -9.54 -20.15
N THR A 790 -26.01 -8.55 -21.02
CA THR A 790 -26.17 -8.68 -22.46
C THR A 790 -25.28 -7.69 -23.19
N ALA A 791 -24.54 -8.18 -24.18
CA ALA A 791 -23.68 -7.36 -25.02
C ALA A 791 -24.37 -7.02 -26.34
N PHE A 792 -24.16 -5.80 -26.83
CA PHE A 792 -24.75 -5.30 -28.06
C PHE A 792 -23.83 -4.27 -28.73
N ALA A 793 -23.97 -4.10 -30.04
CA ALA A 793 -23.25 -3.09 -30.81
C ALA A 793 -24.18 -1.97 -31.24
N VAL A 794 -23.73 -0.72 -31.13
CA VAL A 794 -24.50 0.46 -31.58
C VAL A 794 -24.15 0.77 -33.02
N THR A 795 -25.15 0.89 -33.89
CA THR A 795 -24.96 1.25 -35.31
C THR A 795 -25.23 2.73 -35.56
N GLU A 796 -24.79 3.27 -36.70
CA GLU A 796 -25.08 4.67 -37.06
C GLU A 796 -26.58 4.98 -37.13
N SER A 797 -27.43 3.99 -37.46
CA SER A 797 -28.88 4.15 -37.48
C SER A 797 -29.52 4.29 -36.10
N ASP A 798 -28.81 3.91 -35.03
CA ASP A 798 -29.35 3.89 -33.66
C ASP A 798 -29.17 5.22 -32.91
N ILE A 799 -28.36 6.14 -33.44
CA ILE A 799 -27.95 7.40 -32.78
C ILE A 799 -28.94 8.55 -33.04
N ALA A 800 -30.05 8.28 -33.73
CA ALA A 800 -31.10 9.25 -33.97
C ALA A 800 -31.96 9.46 -32.70
N GLY A 801 -31.47 10.28 -31.76
CA GLY A 801 -32.19 10.69 -30.54
C GLY A 801 -31.55 10.21 -29.24
N ASP A 802 -32.21 10.43 -28.11
CA ASP A 802 -31.73 10.05 -26.79
C ASP A 802 -32.03 8.58 -26.47
N PHE A 803 -31.12 7.92 -25.76
CA PHE A 803 -31.32 6.55 -25.30
C PHE A 803 -32.08 6.52 -23.96
N THR A 804 -32.94 5.52 -23.79
CA THR A 804 -33.75 5.34 -22.58
C THR A 804 -33.55 3.94 -22.00
N ILE A 805 -33.28 3.87 -20.69
CA ILE A 805 -33.42 2.63 -19.92
C ILE A 805 -34.86 2.53 -19.44
N ARG A 806 -35.47 1.35 -19.63
CA ARG A 806 -36.81 1.02 -19.13
C ARG A 806 -36.76 -0.25 -18.29
N LEU A 807 -37.23 -0.14 -17.06
CA LEU A 807 -37.47 -1.24 -16.15
C LEU A 807 -38.96 -1.48 -16.03
N ARG A 808 -39.41 -2.74 -16.02
CA ARG A 808 -40.82 -3.09 -15.87
C ARG A 808 -41.00 -4.37 -15.06
N SER A 809 -41.98 -4.37 -14.17
CA SER A 809 -42.48 -5.58 -13.52
C SER A 809 -43.91 -5.90 -13.97
N GLU A 810 -44.20 -7.17 -14.27
CA GLU A 810 -45.55 -7.59 -14.65
C GLU A 810 -46.40 -8.02 -13.45
N ASN A 811 -45.98 -9.05 -12.70
CA ASN A 811 -46.87 -9.78 -11.80
C ASN A 811 -46.39 -9.91 -10.33
N GLY A 812 -45.21 -9.41 -9.98
CA GLY A 812 -44.64 -9.55 -8.62
C GLY A 812 -43.59 -8.49 -8.28
N SER A 813 -42.80 -8.71 -7.22
CA SER A 813 -41.72 -7.78 -6.84
C SER A 813 -40.48 -8.05 -7.68
N PHE A 814 -40.03 -7.02 -8.41
CA PHE A 814 -38.85 -7.04 -9.25
C PHE A 814 -37.83 -6.06 -8.67
N VAL A 815 -36.79 -6.61 -8.03
CA VAL A 815 -35.76 -5.82 -7.36
C VAL A 815 -34.49 -5.85 -8.19
N ILE A 816 -33.92 -4.68 -8.47
CA ILE A 816 -32.77 -4.52 -9.36
C ILE A 816 -31.75 -3.54 -8.77
N GLY A 817 -30.50 -3.98 -8.68
CA GLY A 817 -29.36 -3.18 -8.23
C GLY A 817 -28.16 -3.37 -9.16
N ASP A 818 -27.08 -2.62 -8.89
CA ASP A 818 -25.84 -2.68 -9.67
C ASP A 818 -26.07 -2.52 -11.19
N LEU A 819 -27.03 -1.66 -11.57
CA LEU A 819 -27.37 -1.38 -12.96
C LEU A 819 -26.21 -0.65 -13.65
N LEU A 820 -25.67 -1.26 -14.69
CA LEU A 820 -24.48 -0.82 -15.41
C LEU A 820 -24.73 -0.86 -16.91
N LEU A 821 -24.35 0.22 -17.59
CA LEU A 821 -24.19 0.25 -19.04
C LEU A 821 -22.80 0.81 -19.33
N ASN A 822 -21.92 0.02 -19.92
CA ASN A 822 -20.55 0.44 -20.20
C ASN A 822 -20.05 -0.07 -21.55
N GLU A 823 -18.95 0.54 -21.98
CA GLU A 823 -18.26 0.18 -23.21
C GLU A 823 -17.34 -1.04 -22.97
N GLY A 824 -17.39 -2.01 -23.88
CA GLY A 824 -16.68 -3.28 -23.75
C GLY A 824 -17.47 -4.34 -22.97
N SER A 825 -16.76 -5.35 -22.45
CA SER A 825 -17.32 -6.56 -21.83
C SER A 825 -17.27 -6.58 -20.30
N GLN A 826 -16.84 -5.50 -19.65
CA GLN A 826 -16.76 -5.43 -18.18
C GLN A 826 -18.17 -5.35 -17.57
N THR A 827 -18.42 -6.08 -16.49
CA THR A 827 -19.76 -6.09 -15.86
C THR A 827 -19.73 -5.81 -14.35
N THR A 828 -18.61 -5.29 -13.83
CA THR A 828 -18.47 -4.81 -12.45
C THR A 828 -19.08 -3.41 -12.34
N TRP A 829 -20.05 -3.23 -11.45
CA TRP A 829 -20.74 -1.95 -11.32
C TRP A 829 -19.81 -0.82 -10.87
N SER A 830 -19.99 0.35 -11.48
CA SER A 830 -19.39 1.63 -11.09
C SER A 830 -20.45 2.73 -11.18
N ALA A 831 -20.24 3.83 -10.45
CA ALA A 831 -21.08 5.01 -10.58
C ALA A 831 -20.83 5.74 -11.92
N CYS A 832 -21.79 6.56 -12.37
CA CYS A 832 -21.60 7.38 -13.57
C CYS A 832 -20.48 8.43 -13.34
N PRO A 833 -19.61 8.74 -14.32
CA PRO A 833 -18.60 9.76 -14.17
C PRO A 833 -19.15 11.09 -13.65
N GLY A 834 -18.56 11.60 -12.57
CA GLY A 834 -19.04 12.81 -11.88
C GLY A 834 -20.03 12.55 -10.75
N GLU A 835 -20.41 11.29 -10.50
CA GLU A 835 -21.08 10.87 -9.28
C GLU A 835 -20.06 10.37 -8.25
N VAL A 836 -20.10 10.92 -7.04
CA VAL A 836 -19.40 10.38 -5.86
C VAL A 836 -20.47 9.77 -4.98
N ASP A 837 -20.40 8.46 -4.76
CA ASP A 837 -21.30 7.74 -3.85
C ASP A 837 -20.49 7.15 -2.70
N SER A 838 -20.55 7.79 -1.53
CA SER A 838 -20.00 7.26 -0.28
C SER A 838 -21.07 7.23 0.81
N ALA A 839 -20.83 6.45 1.87
CA ALA A 839 -21.77 6.34 3.00
C ALA A 839 -22.02 7.69 3.71
N THR A 840 -21.08 8.65 3.59
CA THR A 840 -21.12 9.93 4.29
C THR A 840 -21.31 11.15 3.37
N MET A 841 -21.10 11.00 2.06
CA MET A 841 -21.25 12.07 1.10
C MET A 841 -21.68 11.51 -0.25
N THR A 842 -22.77 12.06 -0.79
CA THR A 842 -23.14 11.84 -2.19
C THR A 842 -23.01 13.14 -2.97
N MET A 843 -22.44 13.11 -4.17
CA MET A 843 -22.31 14.28 -5.05
C MET A 843 -22.59 13.87 -6.49
N SER A 844 -23.51 14.55 -7.16
CA SER A 844 -23.80 14.36 -8.58
C SER A 844 -24.13 15.68 -9.27
N GLN A 845 -24.42 15.63 -10.56
CA GLN A 845 -24.98 16.75 -11.31
C GLN A 845 -26.30 17.30 -10.71
N PHE A 846 -26.97 16.52 -9.85
CA PHE A 846 -28.21 16.92 -9.20
C PHE A 846 -27.99 17.59 -7.83
N GLY A 847 -26.78 17.55 -7.26
CA GLY A 847 -26.46 18.21 -6.00
C GLY A 847 -25.48 17.45 -5.12
N ILE A 848 -25.25 17.97 -3.91
CA ILE A 848 -24.36 17.42 -2.88
C ILE A 848 -25.21 17.09 -1.64
N THR A 849 -25.15 15.86 -1.14
CA THR A 849 -25.67 15.49 0.17
C THR A 849 -24.52 15.10 1.10
N ILE A 850 -24.47 15.71 2.29
CA ILE A 850 -23.50 15.41 3.33
C ILE A 850 -24.23 14.83 4.54
N ARG A 851 -23.80 13.65 4.99
CA ARG A 851 -24.32 12.94 6.17
C ARG A 851 -23.15 12.40 6.99
N GLN A 852 -23.05 12.83 8.24
CA GLN A 852 -22.12 12.18 9.16
C GLN A 852 -22.77 10.91 9.72
N GLU A 853 -21.98 9.86 9.93
CA GLU A 853 -22.44 8.63 10.57
C GLU A 853 -23.06 8.96 11.94
N ASN A 854 -24.26 8.40 12.23
CA ASN A 854 -25.06 8.68 13.43
C ASN A 854 -25.61 10.12 13.59
N ALA A 855 -25.44 11.01 12.60
CA ALA A 855 -26.08 12.32 12.66
C ALA A 855 -27.60 12.20 12.46
N LYS A 856 -28.34 12.95 13.27
CA LYS A 856 -29.81 13.10 13.14
C LYS A 856 -30.22 14.07 12.03
N THR A 857 -29.26 14.66 11.32
CA THR A 857 -29.49 15.63 10.26
C THR A 857 -28.63 15.32 9.04
N LYS A 858 -29.15 15.62 7.85
CA LYS A 858 -28.40 15.63 6.58
C LYS A 858 -28.44 17.01 5.95
N THR A 859 -27.38 17.38 5.25
CA THR A 859 -27.34 18.63 4.48
C THR A 859 -27.44 18.29 3.00
N VAL A 860 -28.39 18.88 2.27
CA VAL A 860 -28.60 18.73 0.83
C VAL A 860 -28.36 20.08 0.15
N ILE A 861 -27.52 20.13 -0.87
CA ILE A 861 -27.23 21.31 -1.69
C ILE A 861 -27.62 20.96 -3.11
N ASP A 862 -28.68 21.57 -3.64
CA ASP A 862 -29.12 21.37 -5.02
C ASP A 862 -29.63 22.68 -5.65
N SER A 863 -30.26 22.60 -6.83
CA SER A 863 -30.84 23.77 -7.50
C SER A 863 -31.93 24.49 -6.69
N ALA A 864 -32.51 23.85 -5.69
CA ALA A 864 -33.49 24.46 -4.78
C ALA A 864 -32.82 25.17 -3.58
N GLY A 865 -31.49 25.09 -3.46
CA GLY A 865 -30.68 25.73 -2.42
C GLY A 865 -30.05 24.72 -1.45
N THR A 866 -29.53 25.22 -0.32
CA THR A 866 -28.98 24.37 0.75
C THR A 866 -30.05 24.10 1.80
N ARG A 867 -30.35 22.84 2.11
CA ARG A 867 -31.31 22.43 3.14
C ARG A 867 -30.63 21.55 4.18
N VAL A 868 -30.97 21.74 5.45
CA VAL A 868 -30.66 20.82 6.54
C VAL A 868 -31.95 20.10 6.90
N ILE A 869 -31.96 18.78 6.80
CA ILE A 869 -33.15 17.93 6.97
C ILE A 869 -32.94 17.04 8.20
N ASN A 870 -33.93 16.95 9.09
CA ASN A 870 -33.93 16.01 10.20
C ASN A 870 -34.28 14.59 9.69
N ILE A 871 -33.57 13.59 10.18
CA ILE A 871 -33.64 12.18 9.70
C ILE A 871 -34.53 11.31 10.61
N GLU A 872 -35.28 11.89 11.56
CA GLU A 872 -35.97 11.09 12.59
C GLU A 872 -37.05 10.12 12.06
N ASN A 873 -37.48 10.22 10.79
CA ASN A 873 -38.37 9.25 10.13
C ASN A 873 -38.03 9.09 8.62
N GLU A 874 -37.02 8.28 8.27
CA GLU A 874 -36.72 7.92 6.86
C GLU A 874 -37.73 6.90 6.27
N GLU A 875 -38.63 6.31 7.07
CA GLU A 875 -39.51 5.20 6.66
C GLU A 875 -40.90 5.60 6.13
N THR A 876 -41.25 6.89 6.03
CA THR A 876 -42.57 7.31 5.55
C THR A 876 -42.48 8.45 4.54
N ASP A 877 -43.25 8.37 3.45
CA ASP A 877 -43.43 9.34 2.34
C ASP A 877 -43.98 10.73 2.77
N GLN A 878 -43.64 11.22 3.96
CA GLN A 878 -44.02 12.55 4.40
C GLN A 878 -43.01 13.60 3.91
N ALA A 879 -43.52 14.82 3.65
CA ALA A 879 -42.72 15.97 3.24
C ALA A 879 -41.50 16.17 4.14
N GLU A 880 -40.32 16.36 3.53
CA GLU A 880 -39.03 16.44 4.24
C GLU A 880 -39.10 17.37 5.46
N ASP A 881 -38.66 16.88 6.63
CA ASP A 881 -38.57 17.69 7.85
C ASP A 881 -37.37 18.66 7.77
N VAL A 882 -37.52 19.72 6.98
CA VAL A 882 -36.48 20.73 6.76
C VAL A 882 -36.31 21.58 8.03
N ALA A 883 -35.17 21.41 8.71
CA ALA A 883 -34.78 22.18 9.89
C ALA A 883 -34.35 23.61 9.51
N ALA A 884 -33.64 23.75 8.40
CA ALA A 884 -33.25 25.03 7.82
C ALA A 884 -33.09 24.93 6.30
N GLN A 885 -33.46 25.98 5.57
CA GLN A 885 -33.27 26.13 4.13
C GLN A 885 -32.65 27.48 3.82
N TYR A 886 -31.62 27.46 2.98
CA TYR A 886 -30.93 28.61 2.43
C TYR A 886 -31.25 28.63 0.94
N THR A 887 -32.07 29.58 0.51
CA THR A 887 -32.37 29.80 -0.90
C THR A 887 -31.73 31.10 -1.38
N LYS A 888 -31.79 31.36 -2.69
CA LYS A 888 -31.41 32.65 -3.26
C LYS A 888 -32.20 33.84 -2.67
N ASP A 889 -33.37 33.58 -2.08
CA ASP A 889 -34.31 34.59 -1.59
C ASP A 889 -34.19 34.80 -0.06
N GLY A 890 -33.32 34.05 0.64
CA GLY A 890 -33.06 34.22 2.08
C GLY A 890 -32.87 32.89 2.84
N VAL A 891 -32.88 32.98 4.18
CA VAL A 891 -32.77 31.81 5.07
C VAL A 891 -34.09 31.58 5.79
N GLU A 892 -34.62 30.37 5.71
CA GLU A 892 -35.79 29.91 6.45
C GLU A 892 -35.38 28.83 7.46
N ALA A 893 -35.80 28.95 8.72
CA ALA A 893 -35.47 27.97 9.77
C ALA A 893 -36.68 27.71 10.68
N LYS A 894 -36.79 26.47 11.19
CA LYS A 894 -37.87 26.08 12.12
C LYS A 894 -37.72 26.66 13.52
N SER A 895 -36.51 27.00 13.94
CA SER A 895 -36.24 27.66 15.22
C SER A 895 -35.01 28.56 15.11
N LEU A 896 -35.01 29.66 15.86
CA LEU A 896 -33.87 30.57 15.96
C LEU A 896 -33.53 30.74 17.45
N ILE A 897 -32.29 30.49 17.82
CA ILE A 897 -31.76 30.78 19.16
C ILE A 897 -30.85 32.00 19.04
N ALA A 898 -31.26 33.11 19.64
CA ALA A 898 -30.48 34.34 19.69
C ALA A 898 -30.41 34.85 21.13
N ARG A 899 -29.19 35.04 21.65
CA ARG A 899 -28.92 35.58 23.00
C ARG A 899 -29.72 34.87 24.11
N GLU A 900 -29.63 33.54 24.13
CA GLU A 900 -30.25 32.66 25.14
C GLU A 900 -31.79 32.66 25.18
N GLN A 901 -32.47 33.26 24.20
CA GLN A 901 -33.92 33.12 24.04
C GLN A 901 -34.25 32.22 22.85
N VAL A 902 -35.16 31.27 23.07
CA VAL A 902 -35.69 30.37 22.05
C VAL A 902 -37.00 30.96 21.53
N ALA A 903 -37.04 31.31 20.25
CA ALA A 903 -38.29 31.59 19.55
C ALA A 903 -38.70 30.35 18.75
N ALA A 904 -39.89 29.81 19.02
CA ALA A 904 -40.47 28.67 18.29
C ALA A 904 -41.49 29.18 17.26
N GLY A 905 -41.26 28.94 15.96
CA GLY A 905 -42.09 29.38 14.83
C GLY A 905 -41.28 29.42 13.52
N ARG A 906 -41.93 29.42 12.34
CA ARG A 906 -41.21 29.56 11.05
C ARG A 906 -40.55 30.94 11.00
N VAL A 907 -39.22 30.97 10.90
CA VAL A 907 -38.44 32.21 10.81
C VAL A 907 -37.95 32.41 9.39
N ARG A 908 -38.26 33.56 8.77
CA ARG A 908 -37.75 33.96 7.45
C ARG A 908 -36.82 35.16 7.58
N MET A 909 -35.56 35.02 7.16
CA MET A 909 -34.56 36.09 7.16
C MET A 909 -34.38 36.61 5.75
N ILE A 910 -34.70 37.89 5.54
CA ILE A 910 -34.62 38.57 4.24
C ILE A 910 -33.59 39.71 4.35
N SER A 911 -32.67 39.76 3.37
CA SER A 911 -31.73 40.88 3.25
C SER A 911 -32.45 42.11 2.70
N PHE A 912 -32.40 43.22 3.42
CA PHE A 912 -32.94 44.51 2.96
C PHE A 912 -31.89 45.33 2.20
N SER A 913 -30.61 45.11 2.47
CA SER A 913 -29.45 45.70 1.78
C SER A 913 -28.18 44.95 2.16
N ASP A 914 -27.05 45.24 1.50
CA ASP A 914 -25.72 44.68 1.79
C ASP A 914 -25.26 44.79 3.26
N LYS A 915 -25.94 45.61 4.08
CA LYS A 915 -25.62 45.85 5.49
C LYS A 915 -26.78 45.66 6.47
N GLN A 916 -27.96 45.25 6.02
CA GLN A 916 -29.14 45.11 6.88
C GLN A 916 -29.93 43.82 6.57
N MET A 917 -30.15 43.00 7.58
CA MET A 917 -31.04 41.83 7.53
C MET A 917 -32.23 42.02 8.47
N ALA A 918 -33.41 41.58 8.06
CA ALA A 918 -34.60 41.50 8.89
C ALA A 918 -35.03 40.03 9.06
N ALA A 919 -35.36 39.62 10.29
CA ALA A 919 -35.89 38.30 10.61
C ALA A 919 -37.36 38.43 11.02
N TRP A 920 -38.24 37.69 10.34
CA TRP A 920 -39.66 37.62 10.65
C TRP A 920 -39.95 36.30 11.36
N ILE A 921 -40.69 36.34 12.48
CA ILE A 921 -41.14 35.14 13.21
C ILE A 921 -42.63 34.97 12.97
N ILE A 922 -43.03 33.91 12.27
CA ILE A 922 -44.43 33.61 11.97
C ILE A 922 -44.94 32.60 13.02
N ASN A 923 -45.87 33.04 13.87
CA ASN A 923 -46.37 32.29 15.04
C ASN A 923 -47.74 31.60 14.84
N SER A 924 -48.32 31.58 13.64
CA SER A 924 -49.57 30.82 13.37
C SER A 924 -49.85 30.61 11.88
N ASP A 925 -50.43 29.45 11.53
CA ASP A 925 -50.78 28.93 10.18
C ASP A 925 -51.87 29.71 9.40
N SER A 926 -52.04 31.00 9.64
CA SER A 926 -52.92 31.84 8.83
C SER A 926 -52.07 32.59 7.80
N GLU A 927 -52.30 32.32 6.52
CA GLU A 927 -51.78 33.11 5.39
C GLU A 927 -51.86 34.61 5.72
N VAL A 928 -50.70 35.23 5.88
CA VAL A 928 -50.58 36.67 5.74
C VAL A 928 -50.04 36.87 4.33
N ASP A 929 -50.95 37.16 3.42
CA ASP A 929 -50.65 37.70 2.10
C ASP A 929 -49.78 38.96 2.31
N LEU A 930 -48.57 38.97 1.74
CA LEU A 930 -47.62 40.08 1.83
C LEU A 930 -47.76 41.01 0.62
#